data_AF-A0A934JBJ2-F1
#
_entry.id   AF-A0A934JBJ2-F1
#
_cell.length_a   1.000
_cell.length_b   1.000
_cell.length_c   1.000
_cell.angle_alpha   90.00
_cell.angle_beta   90.00
_cell.angle_gamma   90.00
#
_symmetry.space_group_name_H-M   'P 1'
#
loop_
_entity.id
_entity.type
_entity.pdbx_description
1 polymer ?
#
loop_
_entity_poly.entity_id
_entity_poly.type
_entity_poly.pdbx_seq_one_letter_code
_entity_poly.pdbx_strand_id
1 'polypeptide(L)'
;MKKLLSIVVSLCMCFSIFVVLPQVTHAAGTTYYVDSVSGNDSNNGTSTSSAWKTLSKVSNTTFSPGDEILLKRGATFAGMAWPKGSGQNQQPITLGAYGTGNRPIINGGTNEAAIKLQNQQYWVIKDLETTGGNPRGISIGNDSGNTLNYFRILNSVVHDVGGVDTTKPGNDLGKKQGLIAVWAPNGSKGSHFNDVIIDGSTAYSTQRWSGIMVYSNASADDTGGSTNISIRNSTVYDVYGDGIAVFSATDNSVMESNVVYDIGKAPTDLLGTPNGIWTWRTNNAIVRYNEVYQTHSPGVDGGAFDIDYYNTNNWVEYNYAHDNDAYGVAVFGATDDTVNGTFTGVTNNAIVRYNIFSNNGREAGNNGSGQGDFYVLTWAGGSIDGLQIYNNTSYWNPARNDYAVKMVGANFVGSNPKIFKNNLIYSTVPKIVAVSNNTVSFDHNLYWYTGSNDPEFNINNTSYNSFASYREASGQDLNSIYADPKLNTPSYHSIGKPTTQFELQNQSPAINAGVDVNGGARDFLGNNSLQGGAFDIGAIESSFSDSSATNLIDNPGFEADGPTPNPSGWSTWSGSNTPNASYTEGFGGSHGGSYHLTHYNGQNGSWNVYTYKTITGLANGYYTLTAWARKSGNGFSVSRMEAKDFGSGSTLTANIPSSSNYQKLTISGIKVTNGTATIGFYTQVDSGSGYPFVYIDDVRLVKN
;
A
#
# COMPACT_ATOMS: atom_id res chain seq x y z
N MET A 1 18.11 -52.82 -49.85
CA MET A 1 18.27 -51.37 -49.56
C MET A 1 17.24 -50.94 -48.53
N LYS A 2 17.70 -50.31 -47.44
CA LYS A 2 16.95 -49.55 -46.41
C LYS A 2 16.05 -50.37 -45.48
N LYS A 3 15.94 -50.12 -44.16
CA LYS A 3 16.82 -49.60 -43.08
C LYS A 3 15.96 -49.74 -41.81
N LEU A 4 16.60 -50.04 -40.68
CA LEU A 4 16.11 -50.08 -39.29
C LEU A 4 15.27 -48.85 -38.88
N LEU A 5 14.36 -49.00 -37.90
CA LEU A 5 14.60 -48.58 -36.50
C LEU A 5 13.47 -49.04 -35.54
N SER A 6 13.85 -49.84 -34.53
CA SER A 6 13.05 -50.20 -33.37
C SER A 6 13.22 -49.14 -32.27
N ILE A 7 12.13 -48.70 -31.65
CA ILE A 7 12.17 -47.85 -30.45
C ILE A 7 12.21 -48.75 -29.21
N VAL A 8 13.32 -48.71 -28.49
CA VAL A 8 13.48 -49.29 -27.14
C VAL A 8 13.21 -48.18 -26.14
N VAL A 9 12.23 -48.39 -25.25
CA VAL A 9 12.00 -47.53 -24.08
C VAL A 9 12.98 -47.97 -22.99
N SER A 10 14.05 -47.18 -22.77
CA SER A 10 14.94 -47.35 -21.61
C SER A 10 14.30 -46.72 -20.38
N LEU A 11 13.94 -47.55 -19.41
CA LEU A 11 13.53 -47.16 -18.07
C LEU A 11 14.80 -46.81 -17.26
N CYS A 12 15.13 -45.52 -17.15
CA CYS A 12 16.16 -45.05 -16.22
C CYS A 12 15.65 -45.15 -14.78
N MET A 13 16.05 -46.19 -14.05
CA MET A 13 15.98 -46.21 -12.58
C MET A 13 17.05 -45.25 -12.03
N CYS A 14 16.65 -44.03 -11.69
CA CYS A 14 17.46 -43.16 -10.84
C CYS A 14 17.46 -43.71 -9.41
N PHE A 15 18.53 -44.38 -9.00
CA PHE A 15 18.81 -44.62 -7.58
C PHE A 15 19.20 -43.28 -6.93
N SER A 16 18.22 -42.60 -6.32
CA SER A 16 18.49 -41.46 -5.45
C SER A 16 19.23 -41.96 -4.21
N ILE A 17 20.55 -41.76 -4.17
CA ILE A 17 21.32 -41.86 -2.94
C ILE A 17 20.81 -40.73 -2.02
N PHE A 18 19.95 -41.08 -1.07
CA PHE A 18 19.63 -40.21 0.05
C PHE A 18 20.91 -40.06 0.89
N VAL A 19 21.62 -38.95 0.70
CA VAL A 19 22.61 -38.49 1.67
C VAL A 19 21.81 -38.06 2.90
N VAL A 20 21.66 -38.98 3.86
CA VAL A 20 21.19 -38.65 5.19
C VAL A 20 22.30 -37.84 5.85
N LEU A 21 22.22 -36.51 5.73
CA LEU A 21 23.05 -35.61 6.51
C LEU A 21 22.79 -35.92 7.99
N PRO A 22 23.83 -36.07 8.83
CA PRO A 22 23.63 -36.31 10.24
C PRO A 22 22.80 -35.17 10.83
N GLN A 23 21.61 -35.49 11.34
CA GLN A 23 20.88 -34.55 12.18
C GLN A 23 21.70 -34.35 13.46
N VAL A 24 22.07 -33.10 13.72
CA VAL A 24 22.68 -32.73 15.00
C VAL A 24 21.62 -32.94 16.07
N THR A 25 21.75 -34.01 16.85
CA THR A 25 20.88 -34.26 18.00
C THR A 25 21.28 -33.30 19.11
N HIS A 26 20.49 -32.25 19.29
CA HIS A 26 20.66 -31.32 20.39
C HIS A 26 20.12 -31.93 21.70
N ALA A 27 20.82 -31.69 22.82
CA ALA A 27 20.30 -32.06 24.13
C ALA A 27 18.99 -31.29 24.38
N ALA A 28 17.99 -31.94 24.98
CA ALA A 28 16.75 -31.29 25.35
C ALA A 28 17.02 -30.22 26.43
N GLY A 29 16.47 -29.02 26.28
CA GLY A 29 16.54 -27.98 27.30
C GLY A 29 15.78 -28.35 28.57
N THR A 30 16.02 -27.61 29.64
CA THR A 30 15.38 -27.81 30.95
C THR A 30 14.16 -26.90 31.10
N THR A 31 13.02 -27.47 31.49
CA THR A 31 11.83 -26.69 31.85
C THR A 31 11.85 -26.36 33.35
N TYR A 32 11.80 -25.08 33.68
CA TYR A 32 11.69 -24.53 35.02
C TYR A 32 10.30 -23.98 35.28
N TYR A 33 9.72 -24.31 36.42
CA TYR A 33 8.39 -23.88 36.84
C TYR A 33 8.50 -22.87 37.97
N VAL A 34 7.67 -21.83 37.92
CA VAL A 34 7.65 -20.75 38.92
C VAL A 34 6.21 -20.48 39.36
N ASP A 35 6.00 -20.48 40.67
CA ASP A 35 4.70 -20.33 41.34
C ASP A 35 4.84 -19.40 42.54
N SER A 36 4.32 -18.17 42.44
CA SER A 36 4.45 -17.18 43.53
C SER A 36 3.72 -17.58 44.81
N VAL A 37 2.77 -18.51 44.74
CA VAL A 37 1.96 -18.96 45.88
C VAL A 37 2.60 -20.18 46.55
N SER A 38 2.70 -21.30 45.85
CA SER A 38 3.17 -22.58 46.42
C SER A 38 4.64 -22.91 46.14
N GLY A 39 5.34 -22.14 45.32
CA GLY A 39 6.75 -22.36 45.01
C GLY A 39 7.69 -22.07 46.20
N ASN A 40 8.93 -22.57 46.09
CA ASN A 40 10.03 -22.28 47.01
C ASN A 40 11.35 -22.19 46.24
N ASP A 41 12.13 -21.13 46.46
CA ASP A 41 13.41 -20.89 45.74
C ASP A 41 14.54 -21.84 46.16
N SER A 42 14.35 -22.65 47.21
CA SER A 42 15.23 -23.78 47.53
C SER A 42 14.94 -25.03 46.69
N ASN A 43 13.83 -25.06 45.95
CA ASN A 43 13.53 -26.16 45.04
C ASN A 43 14.44 -26.13 43.80
N ASN A 44 14.54 -27.28 43.12
CA ASN A 44 15.26 -27.36 41.84
C ASN A 44 14.51 -26.67 40.68
N GLY A 45 13.21 -26.41 40.81
CA GLY A 45 12.39 -25.75 39.79
C GLY A 45 11.95 -26.65 38.63
N THR A 46 12.39 -27.90 38.54
CA THR A 46 12.23 -28.75 37.34
C THR A 46 10.94 -29.58 37.32
N SER A 47 10.02 -29.34 38.25
CA SER A 47 8.67 -29.91 38.22
C SER A 47 7.65 -28.94 38.82
N THR A 48 6.38 -29.11 38.47
CA THR A 48 5.30 -28.25 38.99
C THR A 48 5.11 -28.35 40.50
N SER A 49 5.44 -29.49 41.12
CA SER A 49 5.38 -29.70 42.57
C SER A 49 6.65 -29.20 43.30
N SER A 50 7.73 -28.93 42.56
CA SER A 50 8.99 -28.37 43.07
C SER A 50 9.34 -27.06 42.36
N ALA A 51 8.34 -26.22 42.09
CA ALA A 51 8.50 -24.93 41.43
C ALA A 51 9.31 -23.94 42.28
N TRP A 52 10.04 -23.03 41.62
CA TRP A 52 10.57 -21.82 42.26
C TRP A 52 9.44 -20.87 42.65
N LYS A 53 9.74 -19.90 43.52
CA LYS A 53 8.76 -18.93 44.02
C LYS A 53 8.87 -17.57 43.35
N THR A 54 10.08 -17.06 43.12
CA THR A 54 10.28 -15.63 42.83
C THR A 54 10.92 -15.36 41.47
N LEU A 55 10.66 -14.16 40.93
CA LEU A 55 11.39 -13.62 39.78
C LEU A 55 12.85 -13.30 40.12
N SER A 56 13.20 -13.13 41.40
CA SER A 56 14.59 -12.97 41.81
C SER A 56 15.41 -14.22 41.52
N LYS A 57 14.85 -15.42 41.80
CA LYS A 57 15.48 -16.69 41.45
C LYS A 57 15.67 -16.84 39.93
N VAL A 58 14.65 -16.48 39.15
CA VAL A 58 14.71 -16.45 37.68
C VAL A 58 15.80 -15.49 37.19
N SER A 59 15.84 -14.27 37.71
CA SER A 59 16.76 -13.22 37.26
C SER A 59 18.22 -13.45 37.65
N ASN A 60 18.46 -14.32 38.64
CA ASN A 60 19.80 -14.75 39.07
C ASN A 60 20.25 -16.07 38.42
N THR A 61 19.48 -16.60 37.47
CA THR A 61 19.80 -17.84 36.75
C THR A 61 20.20 -17.55 35.30
N THR A 62 21.28 -18.19 34.85
CA THR A 62 21.69 -18.20 33.44
C THR A 62 21.15 -19.45 32.78
N PHE A 63 20.23 -19.26 31.85
CA PHE A 63 19.57 -20.31 31.10
C PHE A 63 20.38 -20.67 29.85
N SER A 64 20.27 -21.93 29.46
CA SER A 64 20.94 -22.54 28.32
C SER A 64 19.99 -22.67 27.13
N PRO A 65 20.50 -22.84 25.90
CA PRO A 65 19.64 -22.99 24.73
C PRO A 65 18.60 -24.10 24.87
N GLY A 66 17.35 -23.78 24.51
CA GLY A 66 16.21 -24.69 24.61
C GLY A 66 15.53 -24.73 25.99
N ASP A 67 16.06 -24.03 27.00
CA ASP A 67 15.41 -23.95 28.31
C ASP A 67 14.06 -23.23 28.25
N GLU A 68 13.15 -23.61 29.15
CA GLU A 68 11.84 -22.97 29.31
C GLU A 68 11.68 -22.48 30.75
N ILE A 69 11.10 -21.29 30.91
CA ILE A 69 10.74 -20.67 32.19
C ILE A 69 9.23 -20.48 32.16
N LEU A 70 8.49 -21.29 32.90
CA LEU A 70 7.03 -21.30 32.87
C LEU A 70 6.47 -20.75 34.18
N LEU A 71 5.78 -19.61 34.08
CA LEU A 71 5.07 -18.96 35.18
C LEU A 71 3.66 -19.53 35.33
N LYS A 72 3.23 -19.82 36.55
CA LYS A 72 1.91 -20.43 36.79
C LYS A 72 0.78 -19.47 36.45
N ARG A 73 -0.15 -19.91 35.61
CA ARG A 73 -1.39 -19.17 35.31
C ARG A 73 -2.17 -18.83 36.57
N GLY A 74 -2.78 -17.64 36.58
CA GLY A 74 -3.47 -17.06 37.73
C GLY A 74 -2.57 -16.51 38.84
N ALA A 75 -1.24 -16.62 38.72
CA ALA A 75 -0.31 -16.05 39.69
C ALA A 75 0.12 -14.64 39.31
N THR A 76 0.39 -13.81 40.33
CA THR A 76 1.02 -12.49 40.17
C THR A 76 2.42 -12.54 40.78
N PHE A 77 3.38 -11.96 40.08
CA PHE A 77 4.78 -11.87 40.47
C PHE A 77 5.20 -10.41 40.56
N ALA A 78 5.65 -9.97 41.73
CA ALA A 78 6.17 -8.62 41.92
C ALA A 78 7.66 -8.53 41.55
N GLY A 79 8.04 -7.45 40.87
CA GLY A 79 9.41 -7.16 40.47
C GLY A 79 9.66 -7.30 38.97
N MET A 80 10.91 -7.15 38.57
CA MET A 80 11.35 -7.30 37.19
C MET A 80 11.84 -8.72 36.92
N ALA A 81 11.40 -9.32 35.81
CA ALA A 81 11.98 -10.52 35.25
C ALA A 81 13.15 -10.15 34.34
N TRP A 82 14.39 -10.47 34.76
CA TRP A 82 15.60 -10.28 33.96
C TRP A 82 16.39 -11.59 33.86
N PRO A 83 15.82 -12.63 33.23
CA PRO A 83 16.51 -13.90 33.05
C PRO A 83 17.78 -13.71 32.20
N LYS A 84 18.82 -14.51 32.46
CA LYS A 84 20.12 -14.41 31.76
C LYS A 84 20.29 -15.54 30.75
N GLY A 85 21.23 -15.36 29.83
CA GLY A 85 21.56 -16.35 28.80
C GLY A 85 20.96 -16.02 27.44
N SER A 86 21.45 -16.73 26.42
CA SER A 86 20.94 -16.66 25.05
C SER A 86 20.63 -18.07 24.57
N GLY A 87 19.56 -18.19 23.80
CA GLY A 87 19.32 -19.42 23.06
C GLY A 87 20.28 -19.54 21.87
N GLN A 88 19.97 -20.48 20.98
CA GLN A 88 20.62 -20.59 19.68
C GLN A 88 19.58 -20.93 18.61
N ASN A 89 20.02 -20.94 17.36
CA ASN A 89 19.17 -21.33 16.25
C ASN A 89 18.47 -22.67 16.54
N GLN A 90 17.14 -22.72 16.33
CA GLN A 90 16.25 -23.85 16.62
C GLN A 90 16.11 -24.26 18.11
N GLN A 91 16.80 -23.60 19.04
CA GLN A 91 16.69 -23.81 20.49
C GLN A 91 16.65 -22.46 21.21
N PRO A 92 15.60 -21.65 20.99
CA PRO A 92 15.43 -20.43 21.74
C PRO A 92 15.15 -20.73 23.21
N ILE A 93 15.43 -19.77 24.10
CA ILE A 93 14.95 -19.82 25.47
C ILE A 93 13.53 -19.25 25.50
N THR A 94 12.62 -19.92 26.21
CA THR A 94 11.21 -19.49 26.30
C THR A 94 10.87 -19.00 27.70
N LEU A 95 10.33 -17.79 27.83
CA LEU A 95 9.60 -17.32 29.00
C LEU A 95 8.10 -17.37 28.68
N GLY A 96 7.36 -18.23 29.39
CA GLY A 96 5.95 -18.45 29.12
C GLY A 96 5.13 -18.84 30.33
N ALA A 97 4.00 -19.49 30.10
CA ALA A 97 3.05 -19.86 31.15
C ALA A 97 2.74 -21.36 31.19
N TYR A 98 2.38 -21.88 32.37
CA TYR A 98 1.85 -23.24 32.53
C TYR A 98 0.57 -23.28 33.39
N GLY A 99 -0.14 -24.40 33.36
CA GLY A 99 -1.39 -24.58 34.08
C GLY A 99 -2.61 -24.05 33.31
N THR A 100 -3.66 -23.66 34.02
CA THR A 100 -4.94 -23.22 33.45
C THR A 100 -5.37 -21.88 34.06
N GLY A 101 -6.26 -21.15 33.38
CA GLY A 101 -6.76 -19.83 33.82
C GLY A 101 -6.04 -18.65 33.18
N ASN A 102 -6.15 -17.48 33.82
CA ASN A 102 -5.61 -16.21 33.33
C ASN A 102 -4.09 -16.27 33.13
N ARG A 103 -3.56 -15.39 32.25
CA ARG A 103 -2.11 -15.25 32.08
C ARG A 103 -1.45 -14.92 33.43
N PRO A 104 -0.24 -15.42 33.72
CA PRO A 104 0.53 -14.94 34.86
C PRO A 104 0.86 -13.46 34.66
N ILE A 105 0.75 -12.68 35.74
CA ILE A 105 1.05 -11.23 35.72
C ILE A 105 2.44 -11.00 36.28
N ILE A 106 3.31 -10.34 35.50
CA ILE A 106 4.56 -9.75 36.00
C ILE A 106 4.29 -8.27 36.28
N ASN A 107 4.27 -7.90 37.56
CA ASN A 107 4.12 -6.52 37.99
C ASN A 107 5.50 -5.88 38.19
N GLY A 108 5.92 -5.14 37.17
CA GLY A 108 7.19 -4.41 37.16
C GLY A 108 7.22 -3.22 38.12
N GLY A 109 6.08 -2.72 38.61
CA GLY A 109 6.01 -1.55 39.48
C GLY A 109 6.74 -0.36 38.86
N THR A 110 7.76 0.16 39.55
CA THR A 110 8.62 1.26 39.05
C THR A 110 10.01 0.79 38.62
N ASN A 111 10.23 -0.51 38.43
CA ASN A 111 11.49 -1.03 37.90
C ASN A 111 11.69 -0.56 36.45
N GLU A 112 12.92 -0.64 35.93
CA GLU A 112 13.23 -0.25 34.55
C GLU A 112 12.32 -0.92 33.50
N ALA A 113 11.95 -2.18 33.75
CA ALA A 113 10.95 -2.92 32.99
C ALA A 113 10.20 -3.94 33.84
N ALA A 114 9.09 -4.47 33.32
CA ALA A 114 8.51 -5.71 33.84
C ALA A 114 9.31 -6.92 33.35
N ILE A 115 9.66 -6.98 32.05
CA ILE A 115 10.57 -7.97 31.47
C ILE A 115 11.75 -7.25 30.82
N LYS A 116 12.97 -7.67 31.15
CA LYS A 116 14.20 -7.13 30.55
C LYS A 116 15.04 -8.25 29.94
N LEU A 117 15.48 -8.03 28.70
CA LEU A 117 16.58 -8.72 28.04
C LEU A 117 17.60 -7.66 27.61
N GLN A 118 18.89 -7.89 27.90
CA GLN A 118 19.97 -6.96 27.51
C GLN A 118 21.12 -7.75 26.90
N ASN A 119 21.44 -7.47 25.63
CA ASN A 119 22.49 -8.18 24.87
C ASN A 119 22.30 -9.71 24.86
N GLN A 120 21.04 -10.13 24.75
CA GLN A 120 20.63 -11.54 24.69
C GLN A 120 19.93 -11.79 23.35
N GLN A 121 19.99 -13.01 22.83
CA GLN A 121 19.36 -13.38 21.55
C GLN A 121 18.73 -14.77 21.61
N TYR A 122 17.90 -15.09 20.62
CA TYR A 122 17.11 -16.32 20.53
C TYR A 122 16.17 -16.50 21.71
N TRP A 123 15.23 -15.56 21.87
CA TRP A 123 14.25 -15.55 22.95
C TRP A 123 12.80 -15.59 22.44
N VAL A 124 11.96 -16.34 23.15
CA VAL A 124 10.51 -16.35 23.01
C VAL A 124 9.90 -15.87 24.33
N ILE A 125 9.06 -14.85 24.28
CA ILE A 125 8.20 -14.38 25.37
C ILE A 125 6.76 -14.61 24.92
N LYS A 126 5.99 -15.43 25.65
CA LYS A 126 4.63 -15.77 25.22
C LYS A 126 3.63 -15.97 26.34
N ASP A 127 2.37 -15.65 26.06
CA ASP A 127 1.23 -15.93 26.95
C ASP A 127 1.34 -15.27 28.35
N LEU A 128 1.98 -14.11 28.43
CA LEU A 128 2.18 -13.35 29.67
C LEU A 128 1.36 -12.07 29.70
N GLU A 129 1.07 -11.60 30.90
CA GLU A 129 0.59 -10.25 31.16
C GLU A 129 1.67 -9.48 31.95
N THR A 130 1.95 -8.25 31.56
CA THR A 130 2.87 -7.37 32.29
C THR A 130 2.19 -6.05 32.59
N THR A 131 2.30 -5.60 33.85
CA THR A 131 1.83 -4.29 34.30
C THR A 131 2.98 -3.51 34.93
N GLY A 132 3.00 -2.20 34.74
CA GLY A 132 4.06 -1.34 35.27
C GLY A 132 5.38 -1.48 34.52
N GLY A 133 6.44 -0.95 35.13
CA GLY A 133 7.71 -0.68 34.50
C GLY A 133 7.85 0.80 34.12
N ASN A 134 9.03 1.34 34.30
CA ASN A 134 9.37 2.73 34.02
C ASN A 134 10.84 2.82 33.57
N PRO A 135 11.11 2.98 32.27
CA PRO A 135 10.21 3.53 31.27
C PRO A 135 9.60 2.49 30.30
N ARG A 136 9.72 1.18 30.55
CA ARG A 136 9.33 0.13 29.58
C ARG A 136 8.51 -0.98 30.21
N GLY A 137 7.64 -1.63 29.43
CA GLY A 137 6.95 -2.86 29.86
C GLY A 137 7.82 -4.09 29.58
N ILE A 138 7.95 -4.44 28.30
CA ILE A 138 8.92 -5.42 27.79
C ILE A 138 10.06 -4.66 27.13
N SER A 139 11.28 -4.85 27.63
CA SER A 139 12.49 -4.19 27.14
C SER A 139 13.48 -5.21 26.57
N ILE A 140 13.78 -5.09 25.28
CA ILE A 140 14.85 -5.84 24.60
C ILE A 140 15.90 -4.83 24.16
N GLY A 141 16.97 -4.71 24.94
CA GLY A 141 18.05 -3.75 24.73
C GLY A 141 19.26 -4.37 24.03
N ASN A 142 19.87 -3.62 23.11
CA ASN A 142 21.13 -3.97 22.46
C ASN A 142 22.09 -2.79 22.45
N ASP A 143 23.20 -2.91 23.18
CA ASP A 143 24.34 -1.98 23.14
C ASP A 143 25.66 -2.72 22.86
N SER A 144 25.57 -3.94 22.30
CA SER A 144 26.71 -4.84 22.10
C SER A 144 27.62 -4.49 20.93
N GLY A 145 27.20 -3.57 20.06
CA GLY A 145 27.87 -3.29 18.77
C GLY A 145 27.69 -4.40 17.73
N ASN A 146 26.78 -5.36 17.98
CA ASN A 146 26.49 -6.49 17.10
C ASN A 146 25.00 -6.60 16.81
N THR A 147 24.65 -7.35 15.76
CA THR A 147 23.26 -7.72 15.46
C THR A 147 22.79 -8.86 16.37
N LEU A 148 21.71 -8.65 17.12
CA LEU A 148 21.05 -9.70 17.91
C LEU A 148 19.93 -10.36 17.10
N ASN A 149 19.80 -11.68 17.22
CA ASN A 149 18.93 -12.47 16.35
C ASN A 149 17.75 -13.09 17.11
N TYR A 150 16.62 -13.26 16.42
CA TYR A 150 15.49 -14.09 16.85
C TYR A 150 14.87 -13.63 18.18
N PHE A 151 13.82 -12.83 18.05
CA PHE A 151 12.94 -12.47 19.15
C PHE A 151 11.50 -12.75 18.76
N ARG A 152 10.75 -13.39 19.66
CA ARG A 152 9.31 -13.63 19.52
C ARG A 152 8.61 -13.08 20.75
N ILE A 153 7.70 -12.13 20.55
CA ILE A 153 6.79 -11.65 21.59
C ILE A 153 5.38 -12.01 21.11
N LEU A 154 4.81 -13.05 21.71
CA LEU A 154 3.63 -13.71 21.19
C LEU A 154 2.49 -13.65 22.21
N ASN A 155 1.29 -13.28 21.78
CA ASN A 155 0.07 -13.40 22.59
C ASN A 155 0.19 -12.79 24.00
N SER A 156 0.88 -11.65 24.11
CA SER A 156 1.24 -11.01 25.38
C SER A 156 0.44 -9.73 25.59
N VAL A 157 0.09 -9.46 26.84
CA VAL A 157 -0.64 -8.25 27.24
C VAL A 157 0.33 -7.36 28.03
N VAL A 158 0.50 -6.11 27.61
CA VAL A 158 1.44 -5.17 28.23
C VAL A 158 0.69 -3.89 28.53
N HIS A 159 0.69 -3.44 29.80
CA HIS A 159 -0.08 -2.26 30.17
C HIS A 159 0.43 -1.49 31.38
N ASP A 160 -0.13 -0.29 31.57
CA ASP A 160 0.16 0.62 32.68
C ASP A 160 1.64 0.94 32.83
N VAL A 161 2.31 1.15 31.69
CA VAL A 161 3.74 1.46 31.66
C VAL A 161 3.92 2.96 31.89
N GLY A 162 4.83 3.28 32.81
CA GLY A 162 5.22 4.64 33.08
C GLY A 162 6.04 5.24 31.93
N GLY A 163 6.86 6.21 32.27
CA GLY A 163 7.79 6.81 31.33
C GLY A 163 8.51 7.98 31.96
N VAL A 164 9.61 8.37 31.35
CA VAL A 164 10.40 9.52 31.78
C VAL A 164 10.08 10.74 30.93
N ASP A 165 10.04 11.88 31.60
CA ASP A 165 9.80 13.15 30.96
C ASP A 165 11.04 13.64 30.22
N THR A 166 11.03 13.54 28.89
CA THR A 166 12.17 13.90 28.03
C THR A 166 12.42 15.41 27.96
N THR A 167 11.54 16.23 28.51
CA THR A 167 11.77 17.68 28.66
C THR A 167 12.67 18.00 29.87
N LYS A 168 12.81 17.07 30.81
CA LYS A 168 13.59 17.28 32.04
C LYS A 168 15.07 16.99 31.79
N PRO A 169 15.99 17.79 32.35
CA PRO A 169 17.43 17.54 32.27
C PRO A 169 17.78 16.11 32.70
N GLY A 170 18.60 15.43 31.91
CA GLY A 170 19.05 14.06 32.19
C GLY A 170 18.18 12.94 31.61
N ASN A 171 17.06 13.25 30.94
CA ASN A 171 16.20 12.25 30.28
C ASN A 171 16.33 12.34 28.75
N ASP A 172 17.22 11.56 28.15
CA ASP A 172 17.53 11.56 26.70
C ASP A 172 16.92 10.38 25.93
N LEU A 173 16.00 9.64 26.57
CA LEU A 173 15.42 8.43 25.96
C LEU A 173 14.63 8.75 24.69
N GLY A 174 14.04 9.94 24.57
CA GLY A 174 13.19 10.29 23.43
C GLY A 174 12.10 9.24 23.21
N LYS A 175 11.90 8.84 21.95
CA LYS A 175 10.97 7.79 21.53
C LYS A 175 11.33 6.38 22.02
N LYS A 176 12.49 6.16 22.69
CA LYS A 176 13.03 4.83 23.07
C LYS A 176 12.39 4.20 24.33
N GLN A 177 11.12 4.50 24.58
CA GLN A 177 10.35 4.04 25.73
C GLN A 177 8.91 3.71 25.33
N GLY A 178 8.24 2.84 26.09
CA GLY A 178 6.91 2.37 25.72
C GLY A 178 6.58 0.98 26.24
N LEU A 179 5.44 0.45 25.80
CA LEU A 179 4.92 -0.83 26.26
C LEU A 179 5.84 -1.97 25.83
N ILE A 180 6.06 -2.12 24.52
CA ILE A 180 7.00 -3.09 23.97
C ILE A 180 8.12 -2.33 23.25
N ALA A 181 9.33 -2.39 23.80
CA ALA A 181 10.48 -1.66 23.31
C ALA A 181 11.63 -2.60 22.95
N VAL A 182 11.89 -2.73 21.65
CA VAL A 182 13.12 -3.31 21.11
C VAL A 182 14.02 -2.14 20.71
N TRP A 183 15.18 -1.98 21.35
CA TRP A 183 15.89 -0.71 21.29
C TRP A 183 17.41 -0.83 21.38
N ALA A 184 18.09 0.08 20.69
CA ALA A 184 19.50 0.38 20.86
C ALA A 184 19.69 1.82 21.37
N PRO A 185 20.63 2.09 22.29
CA PRO A 185 20.93 3.45 22.74
C PRO A 185 21.55 4.32 21.64
N ASN A 186 21.57 5.62 21.87
CA ASN A 186 22.27 6.54 20.97
C ASN A 186 23.78 6.25 21.00
N GLY A 187 24.43 6.27 19.82
CA GLY A 187 25.88 6.07 19.71
C GLY A 187 26.33 4.62 19.79
N SER A 188 25.43 3.64 19.95
CA SER A 188 25.77 2.21 19.93
C SER A 188 25.81 1.66 18.49
N LYS A 189 26.76 2.18 17.70
CA LYS A 189 26.98 1.77 16.31
C LYS A 189 27.05 0.24 16.17
N GLY A 190 26.34 -0.31 15.18
CA GLY A 190 26.31 -1.75 14.88
C GLY A 190 25.35 -2.56 15.74
N SER A 191 24.68 -1.95 16.72
CA SER A 191 23.71 -2.62 17.60
C SER A 191 22.35 -2.69 16.92
N HIS A 192 22.15 -3.76 16.14
CA HIS A 192 20.96 -3.98 15.31
C HIS A 192 20.16 -5.20 15.78
N PHE A 193 18.96 -5.38 15.22
CA PHE A 193 18.12 -6.56 15.45
C PHE A 193 17.79 -7.24 14.14
N ASN A 194 17.83 -8.57 14.15
CA ASN A 194 17.42 -9.39 13.03
C ASN A 194 16.36 -10.40 13.50
N ASP A 195 15.31 -10.57 12.70
CA ASP A 195 14.26 -11.55 12.94
C ASP A 195 13.50 -11.30 14.26
N VAL A 196 12.78 -10.18 14.31
CA VAL A 196 11.91 -9.79 15.43
C VAL A 196 10.46 -9.98 15.00
N ILE A 197 9.70 -10.78 15.75
CA ILE A 197 8.25 -10.94 15.54
C ILE A 197 7.51 -10.56 16.81
N ILE A 198 6.58 -9.61 16.67
CA ILE A 198 5.58 -9.25 17.68
C ILE A 198 4.22 -9.61 17.09
N ASP A 199 3.54 -10.60 17.67
CA ASP A 199 2.36 -11.22 17.07
C ASP A 199 1.26 -11.45 18.10
N GLY A 200 0.04 -11.00 17.80
CA GLY A 200 -1.13 -11.23 18.65
C GLY A 200 -1.05 -10.53 20.01
N SER A 201 -0.25 -9.47 20.13
CA SER A 201 -0.04 -8.79 21.42
C SER A 201 -1.00 -7.62 21.60
N THR A 202 -1.37 -7.35 22.85
CA THR A 202 -2.20 -6.19 23.22
C THR A 202 -1.36 -5.27 24.09
N ALA A 203 -1.16 -4.03 23.67
CA ALA A 203 -0.31 -3.06 24.34
C ALA A 203 -1.11 -1.78 24.60
N TYR A 204 -1.34 -1.39 25.87
CA TYR A 204 -2.17 -0.23 26.17
C TYR A 204 -1.81 0.50 27.47
N SER A 205 -2.29 1.74 27.65
CA SER A 205 -2.03 2.55 28.85
C SER A 205 -0.54 2.87 29.03
N THR A 206 -0.09 3.94 28.37
CA THR A 206 1.22 4.57 28.66
C THR A 206 1.08 5.94 29.26
N GLN A 207 2.08 6.37 30.02
CA GLN A 207 2.21 7.76 30.44
C GLN A 207 3.13 8.58 29.52
N ARG A 208 3.89 7.92 28.63
CA ARG A 208 4.82 8.55 27.67
C ARG A 208 5.01 7.71 26.40
N TRP A 209 5.31 8.39 25.30
CA TRP A 209 5.75 7.86 24.00
C TRP A 209 4.97 6.64 23.51
N SER A 210 5.61 5.48 23.35
CA SER A 210 5.19 4.54 22.31
C SER A 210 4.40 3.34 22.82
N GLY A 211 3.53 2.80 21.98
CA GLY A 211 2.94 1.48 22.14
C GLY A 211 3.98 0.40 21.88
N ILE A 212 4.24 0.14 20.61
CA ILE A 212 5.24 -0.83 20.16
C ILE A 212 6.30 -0.09 19.34
N MET A 213 7.57 -0.24 19.71
CA MET A 213 8.68 0.34 18.97
C MET A 213 9.79 -0.67 18.71
N VAL A 214 10.33 -0.63 17.49
CA VAL A 214 11.59 -1.27 17.13
C VAL A 214 12.55 -0.20 16.66
N TYR A 215 13.56 0.08 17.48
CA TYR A 215 14.50 1.17 17.29
C TYR A 215 15.94 0.66 17.21
N SER A 216 16.60 0.96 16.09
CA SER A 216 18.05 0.82 15.97
C SER A 216 18.73 2.17 15.85
N ASN A 217 20.00 2.23 16.28
CA ASN A 217 20.77 3.47 16.26
C ASN A 217 20.81 4.05 14.84
N ALA A 218 20.47 5.33 14.74
CA ALA A 218 20.37 6.08 13.49
C ALA A 218 21.60 6.98 13.24
N SER A 219 22.78 6.66 13.80
CA SER A 219 23.95 7.54 13.58
C SER A 219 24.35 7.57 12.10
N ALA A 220 24.86 8.72 11.64
CA ALA A 220 25.24 8.93 10.23
C ALA A 220 26.33 7.99 9.73
N ASP A 221 27.16 7.49 10.65
CA ASP A 221 28.25 6.57 10.36
C ASP A 221 27.86 5.10 10.51
N ASP A 222 26.62 4.81 10.90
CA ASP A 222 26.03 3.47 10.94
C ASP A 222 25.25 3.21 9.65
N THR A 223 25.92 2.52 8.72
CA THR A 223 25.36 2.14 7.42
C THR A 223 24.54 0.84 7.48
N GLY A 224 24.48 0.19 8.65
CA GLY A 224 23.64 -0.97 8.89
C GLY A 224 22.28 -0.60 9.48
N GLY A 225 21.43 -1.60 9.71
CA GLY A 225 20.15 -1.42 10.37
C GLY A 225 19.52 -2.75 10.75
N SER A 226 18.38 -2.68 11.41
CA SER A 226 17.59 -3.88 11.70
C SER A 226 17.00 -4.51 10.45
N THR A 227 16.80 -5.82 10.46
CA THR A 227 16.20 -6.56 9.34
C THR A 227 15.17 -7.57 9.81
N ASN A 228 14.24 -7.95 8.93
CA ASN A 228 13.25 -8.99 9.20
C ASN A 228 12.40 -8.68 10.44
N ILE A 229 11.74 -7.52 10.42
CA ILE A 229 10.89 -7.05 11.51
C ILE A 229 9.43 -7.29 11.15
N SER A 230 8.68 -7.98 12.00
CA SER A 230 7.25 -8.20 11.80
C SER A 230 6.47 -7.81 13.05
N ILE A 231 5.54 -6.87 12.90
CA ILE A 231 4.59 -6.48 13.94
C ILE A 231 3.20 -6.73 13.37
N ARG A 232 2.50 -7.72 13.91
CA ARG A 232 1.25 -8.18 13.30
C ARG A 232 0.20 -8.64 14.28
N ASN A 233 -1.04 -8.66 13.82
CA ASN A 233 -2.21 -9.13 14.58
C ASN A 233 -2.32 -8.49 15.97
N SER A 234 -1.73 -7.31 16.18
CA SER A 234 -1.58 -6.71 17.49
C SER A 234 -2.52 -5.53 17.65
N THR A 235 -2.93 -5.27 18.88
CA THR A 235 -3.82 -4.16 19.23
C THR A 235 -3.08 -3.18 20.13
N VAL A 236 -3.03 -1.92 19.73
CA VAL A 236 -2.36 -0.84 20.48
C VAL A 236 -3.34 0.29 20.73
N TYR A 237 -3.54 0.67 22.00
CA TYR A 237 -4.48 1.74 22.32
C TYR A 237 -4.21 2.43 23.64
N ASP A 238 -4.84 3.58 23.89
CA ASP A 238 -4.62 4.36 25.11
C ASP A 238 -3.13 4.69 25.31
N VAL A 239 -2.52 5.24 24.27
CA VAL A 239 -1.09 5.55 24.24
C VAL A 239 -0.89 7.06 24.18
N TYR A 240 0.02 7.58 25.02
CA TYR A 240 0.30 9.02 25.06
C TYR A 240 0.94 9.56 23.77
N GLY A 241 1.82 8.80 23.13
CA GLY A 241 2.51 9.16 21.90
C GLY A 241 2.14 8.25 20.74
N ASP A 242 3.16 7.65 20.13
CA ASP A 242 3.08 6.86 18.91
C ASP A 242 2.47 5.46 19.13
N GLY A 243 1.65 4.98 18.21
CA GLY A 243 1.11 3.61 18.27
C GLY A 243 2.19 2.55 18.00
N ILE A 244 2.54 2.37 16.73
CA ILE A 244 3.56 1.42 16.25
C ILE A 244 4.60 2.17 15.43
N ALA A 245 5.89 2.03 15.77
CA ALA A 245 6.96 2.73 15.10
C ALA A 245 8.18 1.84 14.83
N VAL A 246 8.67 1.87 13.59
CA VAL A 246 9.89 1.14 13.17
C VAL A 246 10.93 2.13 12.66
N PHE A 247 12.11 2.11 13.28
CA PHE A 247 13.19 3.06 13.01
C PHE A 247 14.44 2.33 12.52
N SER A 248 15.08 2.86 11.47
CA SER A 248 16.38 2.40 10.98
C SER A 248 16.41 0.88 10.68
N ALA A 249 15.31 0.36 10.14
CA ALA A 249 15.21 -1.03 9.67
C ALA A 249 15.49 -1.07 8.16
N THR A 250 16.64 -1.62 7.77
CA THR A 250 17.18 -1.50 6.42
C THR A 250 16.66 -2.53 5.42
N ASP A 251 15.94 -3.55 5.87
CA ASP A 251 15.29 -4.51 4.97
C ASP A 251 14.16 -5.31 5.62
N ASN A 252 13.17 -5.69 4.81
CA ASN A 252 12.10 -6.63 5.11
C ASN A 252 11.37 -6.34 6.44
N SER A 253 10.74 -5.17 6.53
CA SER A 253 9.87 -4.83 7.66
C SER A 253 8.40 -4.89 7.27
N VAL A 254 7.57 -5.55 8.06
CA VAL A 254 6.13 -5.71 7.80
C VAL A 254 5.33 -5.36 9.04
N MET A 255 4.46 -4.36 8.92
CA MET A 255 3.44 -4.03 9.92
C MET A 255 2.09 -4.39 9.33
N GLU A 256 1.51 -5.50 9.77
CA GLU A 256 0.28 -6.01 9.14
C GLU A 256 -0.83 -6.46 10.07
N SER A 257 -2.07 -6.22 9.68
CA SER A 257 -3.25 -6.69 10.43
C SER A 257 -3.29 -6.22 11.88
N ASN A 258 -2.75 -5.02 12.15
CA ASN A 258 -2.80 -4.40 13.48
C ASN A 258 -4.01 -3.47 13.59
N VAL A 259 -4.47 -3.26 14.82
CA VAL A 259 -5.49 -2.25 15.16
C VAL A 259 -4.86 -1.25 16.12
N VAL A 260 -4.76 0.01 15.71
CA VAL A 260 -4.18 1.09 16.54
C VAL A 260 -5.22 2.17 16.73
N TYR A 261 -5.53 2.53 17.97
CA TYR A 261 -6.54 3.56 18.20
C TYR A 261 -6.39 4.30 19.51
N ASP A 262 -6.99 5.49 19.59
CA ASP A 262 -7.02 6.28 20.83
C ASP A 262 -5.59 6.52 21.36
N ILE A 263 -4.73 7.05 20.47
CA ILE A 263 -3.31 7.33 20.71
C ILE A 263 -3.02 8.84 20.56
N GLY A 264 -1.80 9.28 20.88
CA GLY A 264 -1.43 10.69 20.77
C GLY A 264 -2.03 11.59 21.86
N LYS A 265 -2.41 11.01 23.00
CA LYS A 265 -3.10 11.68 24.12
C LYS A 265 -2.24 12.64 24.93
N ALA A 266 -0.95 12.74 24.65
CA ALA A 266 -0.07 13.57 25.45
C ALA A 266 -0.41 15.06 25.35
N PRO A 267 -0.18 15.82 26.43
CA PRO A 267 -0.18 17.28 26.39
C PRO A 267 0.80 17.86 25.35
N THR A 268 0.42 18.98 24.73
CA THR A 268 1.19 19.73 23.71
C THR A 268 2.64 20.04 24.10
N ASP A 269 2.89 20.31 25.38
CA ASP A 269 4.20 20.67 25.91
C ASP A 269 5.11 19.45 26.17
N LEU A 270 4.57 18.24 26.12
CA LEU A 270 5.30 17.01 26.43
C LEU A 270 5.68 16.19 25.19
N LEU A 271 4.86 16.22 24.12
CA LEU A 271 5.09 15.48 22.87
C LEU A 271 4.60 16.30 21.67
N GLY A 272 5.36 16.32 20.57
CA GLY A 272 5.03 17.10 19.39
C GLY A 272 4.30 16.32 18.28
N THR A 273 4.64 15.05 18.07
CA THR A 273 4.43 14.36 16.79
C THR A 273 4.04 12.87 16.92
N PRO A 274 2.89 12.52 17.53
CA PRO A 274 2.41 11.15 17.58
C PRO A 274 1.76 10.72 16.26
N ASN A 275 1.99 9.49 15.83
CA ASN A 275 1.30 8.86 14.70
C ASN A 275 0.85 7.43 15.02
N GLY A 276 -0.13 6.94 14.28
CA GLY A 276 -0.67 5.59 14.44
C GLY A 276 0.35 4.51 14.12
N ILE A 277 0.72 4.36 12.85
CA ILE A 277 1.76 3.43 12.38
C ILE A 277 2.70 4.14 11.41
N TRP A 278 4.00 4.13 11.70
CA TRP A 278 4.95 4.87 10.89
C TRP A 278 6.36 4.28 10.86
N THR A 279 7.11 4.70 9.85
CA THR A 279 8.46 4.24 9.56
C THR A 279 9.41 5.41 9.40
N TRP A 280 10.63 5.30 9.94
CA TRP A 280 11.67 6.31 9.76
C TRP A 280 13.00 5.67 9.40
N ARG A 281 13.66 6.18 8.35
CA ARG A 281 14.93 5.64 7.83
C ARG A 281 14.86 4.13 7.54
N THR A 282 13.72 3.63 7.07
CA THR A 282 13.58 2.22 6.72
C THR A 282 13.79 1.99 5.23
N ASN A 283 14.16 0.77 4.87
CA ASN A 283 14.14 0.33 3.50
C ASN A 283 13.38 -0.98 3.36
N ASN A 284 12.57 -1.09 2.29
CA ASN A 284 11.75 -2.26 2.00
C ASN A 284 10.76 -2.58 3.14
N ALA A 285 9.99 -1.57 3.56
CA ALA A 285 8.97 -1.70 4.59
C ALA A 285 7.55 -1.70 4.00
N ILE A 286 6.67 -2.57 4.51
CA ILE A 286 5.28 -2.70 4.08
C ILE A 286 4.35 -2.53 5.28
N VAL A 287 3.52 -1.50 5.25
CA VAL A 287 2.41 -1.26 6.18
C VAL A 287 1.12 -1.66 5.48
N ARG A 288 0.49 -2.76 5.91
CA ARG A 288 -0.71 -3.29 5.22
C ARG A 288 -1.79 -3.92 6.06
N TYR A 289 -3.03 -3.89 5.58
CA TYR A 289 -4.18 -4.51 6.26
C TYR A 289 -4.42 -4.02 7.69
N ASN A 290 -3.89 -2.85 8.06
CA ASN A 290 -4.07 -2.28 9.39
C ASN A 290 -5.34 -1.44 9.45
N GLU A 291 -5.88 -1.30 10.65
CA GLU A 291 -6.93 -0.35 10.98
C GLU A 291 -6.39 0.68 11.98
N VAL A 292 -6.54 1.97 11.66
CA VAL A 292 -6.08 3.06 12.53
C VAL A 292 -7.15 4.12 12.70
N TYR A 293 -7.54 4.41 13.94
CA TYR A 293 -8.59 5.40 14.21
C TYR A 293 -8.43 6.16 15.51
N GLN A 294 -9.04 7.34 15.60
CA GLN A 294 -8.98 8.18 16.80
C GLN A 294 -7.53 8.45 17.25
N THR A 295 -6.62 8.71 16.31
CA THR A 295 -5.33 9.31 16.65
C THR A 295 -5.55 10.77 17.02
N HIS A 296 -4.86 11.23 18.06
CA HIS A 296 -4.96 12.60 18.56
C HIS A 296 -3.73 13.45 18.24
N SER A 297 -3.97 14.74 18.00
CA SER A 297 -2.90 15.71 17.75
C SER A 297 -2.63 16.59 18.97
N PRO A 298 -1.41 16.56 19.53
CA PRO A 298 -1.01 17.53 20.52
C PRO A 298 -0.60 18.88 19.91
N GLY A 299 -0.49 19.04 18.58
CA GLY A 299 0.15 20.25 18.04
C GLY A 299 0.60 20.23 16.58
N VAL A 300 1.03 19.07 16.07
CA VAL A 300 1.78 18.99 14.81
C VAL A 300 1.32 17.82 13.94
N ASP A 301 1.36 16.59 14.44
CA ASP A 301 0.93 15.38 13.69
C ASP A 301 -0.41 14.83 14.21
N GLY A 302 -0.57 13.52 14.35
CA GLY A 302 -1.82 12.88 14.78
C GLY A 302 -2.55 12.18 13.63
N GLY A 303 -1.82 11.69 12.64
CA GLY A 303 -2.38 10.94 11.51
C GLY A 303 -2.24 9.42 11.67
N ALA A 304 -2.89 8.70 10.76
CA ALA A 304 -2.94 7.24 10.82
C ALA A 304 -1.64 6.58 10.36
N PHE A 305 -1.19 6.89 9.14
CA PHE A 305 0.00 6.29 8.54
C PHE A 305 1.02 7.36 8.15
N ASP A 306 2.30 7.08 8.37
CA ASP A 306 3.37 8.00 7.98
C ASP A 306 4.58 7.24 7.41
N ILE A 307 4.91 7.55 6.15
CA ILE A 307 6.22 7.30 5.57
C ILE A 307 7.05 8.55 5.85
N ASP A 308 7.76 8.53 6.99
CA ASP A 308 8.55 9.66 7.44
C ASP A 308 9.76 9.89 6.51
N TYR A 309 10.71 10.74 6.89
CA TYR A 309 11.86 10.99 6.04
C TYR A 309 12.88 9.85 6.00
N TYR A 310 13.64 9.80 4.90
CA TYR A 310 14.72 8.82 4.63
C TYR A 310 14.28 7.38 4.43
N ASN A 311 12.99 7.17 4.19
CA ASN A 311 12.49 5.88 3.77
C ASN A 311 12.84 5.61 2.31
N THR A 312 13.14 4.37 1.97
CA THR A 312 13.39 3.93 0.59
C THR A 312 12.61 2.66 0.30
N ASN A 313 11.82 2.62 -0.78
CA ASN A 313 10.97 1.45 -1.10
C ASN A 313 10.02 1.13 0.08
N ASN A 314 9.13 2.06 0.41
CA ASN A 314 8.14 1.84 1.46
C ASN A 314 6.73 1.84 0.89
N TRP A 315 5.89 0.93 1.38
CA TRP A 315 4.51 0.75 0.96
C TRP A 315 3.54 0.97 2.11
N VAL A 316 2.48 1.74 1.86
CA VAL A 316 1.26 1.78 2.66
C VAL A 316 0.13 1.27 1.78
N GLU A 317 -0.34 0.03 2.03
CA GLU A 317 -1.31 -0.63 1.17
C GLU A 317 -2.43 -1.40 1.88
N TYR A 318 -3.64 -1.37 1.33
CA TYR A 318 -4.78 -2.15 1.87
C TYR A 318 -5.17 -1.81 3.32
N ASN A 319 -4.85 -0.61 3.79
CA ASN A 319 -5.17 -0.16 5.14
C ASN A 319 -6.48 0.62 5.19
N TYR A 320 -7.08 0.65 6.37
CA TYR A 320 -8.27 1.43 6.68
C TYR A 320 -7.94 2.45 7.78
N ALA A 321 -8.06 3.74 7.47
CA ALA A 321 -7.90 4.80 8.47
C ALA A 321 -9.18 5.60 8.59
N HIS A 322 -9.65 5.85 9.82
CA HIS A 322 -10.83 6.68 10.02
C HIS A 322 -10.84 7.48 11.32
N ASP A 323 -11.59 8.58 11.34
CA ASP A 323 -11.81 9.38 12.55
C ASP A 323 -10.52 9.88 13.22
N ASN A 324 -9.44 10.06 12.45
CA ASN A 324 -8.16 10.57 12.93
C ASN A 324 -8.15 12.10 12.94
N ASP A 325 -7.49 12.70 13.91
CA ASP A 325 -7.43 14.17 14.05
C ASP A 325 -6.73 14.83 12.84
N ALA A 326 -5.74 14.17 12.24
CA ALA A 326 -5.01 14.67 11.07
C ALA A 326 -5.25 13.81 9.80
N TYR A 327 -4.19 13.36 9.14
CA TYR A 327 -4.21 12.69 7.84
C TYR A 327 -4.52 11.20 7.91
N GLY A 328 -5.07 10.64 6.84
CA GLY A 328 -5.08 9.20 6.60
C GLY A 328 -3.66 8.68 6.32
N VAL A 329 -2.89 9.42 5.52
CA VAL A 329 -1.47 9.10 5.25
C VAL A 329 -0.63 10.35 5.01
N ALA A 330 0.60 10.33 5.53
CA ALA A 330 1.64 11.29 5.21
C ALA A 330 2.84 10.65 4.52
N VAL A 331 3.51 11.44 3.66
CA VAL A 331 4.85 11.16 3.15
C VAL A 331 5.73 12.38 3.38
N PHE A 332 6.83 12.20 4.11
CA PHE A 332 7.72 13.29 4.52
C PHE A 332 9.12 13.21 3.90
N GLY A 333 9.78 14.36 3.82
CA GLY A 333 11.20 14.47 3.46
C GLY A 333 11.89 15.62 4.22
N ALA A 334 12.96 15.31 4.96
CA ALA A 334 13.65 16.27 5.82
C ALA A 334 15.18 16.06 5.83
N THR A 335 15.92 17.03 6.37
CA THR A 335 17.38 16.92 6.58
C THR A 335 17.86 17.41 7.94
N ASP A 336 16.99 17.37 8.95
CA ASP A 336 17.24 17.94 10.28
C ASP A 336 18.06 17.05 11.23
N ASP A 337 18.37 15.81 10.87
CA ASP A 337 19.31 14.99 11.65
C ASP A 337 20.76 15.35 11.29
N THR A 338 21.58 15.69 12.28
CA THR A 338 22.95 16.17 12.07
C THR A 338 24.00 15.22 12.63
N VAL A 339 24.89 14.73 11.76
CA VAL A 339 26.30 14.53 12.11
C VAL A 339 27.14 15.14 10.98
N ASN A 340 28.02 16.08 11.30
CA ASN A 340 28.93 16.75 10.36
C ASN A 340 28.27 17.44 9.15
N GLY A 341 27.07 17.98 9.32
CA GLY A 341 26.46 18.92 8.36
C GLY A 341 26.16 18.34 6.97
N THR A 342 26.08 17.01 6.82
CA THR A 342 25.82 16.38 5.53
C THR A 342 24.85 15.20 5.65
N PHE A 343 23.55 15.49 5.75
CA PHE A 343 22.55 14.58 5.21
C PHE A 343 21.80 15.28 4.10
N THR A 344 21.88 14.71 2.90
CA THR A 344 21.03 15.05 1.75
C THR A 344 20.12 13.85 1.48
N GLY A 345 19.37 13.40 2.49
CA GLY A 345 18.58 12.20 2.30
C GLY A 345 17.28 12.50 1.55
N VAL A 346 16.95 11.62 0.62
CA VAL A 346 15.76 11.68 -0.22
C VAL A 346 14.84 10.57 0.29
N THR A 347 13.59 10.89 0.59
CA THR A 347 12.58 9.83 0.75
C THR A 347 12.27 9.31 -0.64
N ASN A 348 12.58 8.05 -0.89
CA ASN A 348 12.63 7.49 -2.23
C ASN A 348 11.64 6.34 -2.41
N ASN A 349 10.91 6.34 -3.53
CA ASN A 349 10.02 5.26 -3.92
C ASN A 349 8.96 4.94 -2.84
N ALA A 350 8.25 5.97 -2.38
CA ALA A 350 7.12 5.84 -1.47
C ALA A 350 5.85 5.49 -2.25
N ILE A 351 5.19 4.38 -1.91
CA ILE A 351 4.01 3.87 -2.61
C ILE A 351 2.83 3.81 -1.64
N VAL A 352 1.74 4.50 -1.98
CA VAL A 352 0.48 4.52 -1.22
C VAL A 352 -0.64 4.00 -2.12
N ARG A 353 -1.20 2.82 -1.84
CA ARG A 353 -2.18 2.21 -2.75
C ARG A 353 -3.27 1.39 -2.10
N TYR A 354 -4.44 1.32 -2.76
CA TYR A 354 -5.54 0.46 -2.32
C TYR A 354 -5.92 0.65 -0.85
N ASN A 355 -5.75 1.84 -0.29
CA ASN A 355 -6.19 2.17 1.06
C ASN A 355 -7.58 2.82 1.03
N ILE A 356 -8.31 2.68 2.13
CA ILE A 356 -9.55 3.42 2.39
C ILE A 356 -9.29 4.38 3.55
N PHE A 357 -9.46 5.67 3.28
CA PHE A 357 -9.37 6.72 4.27
C PHE A 357 -10.74 7.37 4.43
N SER A 358 -11.25 7.48 5.66
CA SER A 358 -12.65 7.86 5.86
C SER A 358 -12.83 8.75 7.08
N ASN A 359 -13.39 9.94 6.91
CA ASN A 359 -13.69 10.84 8.01
C ASN A 359 -12.45 11.23 8.84
N ASN A 360 -11.26 11.34 8.23
CA ASN A 360 -10.07 11.92 8.87
C ASN A 360 -10.14 13.46 8.88
N GLY A 361 -9.14 14.11 9.47
CA GLY A 361 -9.08 15.56 9.64
C GLY A 361 -10.01 16.08 10.72
N ARG A 362 -10.14 15.35 11.83
CA ARG A 362 -11.08 15.65 12.92
C ARG A 362 -10.63 16.78 13.85
N GLU A 363 -9.38 17.22 13.77
CA GLU A 363 -8.86 18.31 14.59
C GLU A 363 -9.55 19.64 14.26
N ALA A 364 -10.30 20.15 15.23
CA ALA A 364 -11.03 21.40 15.10
C ALA A 364 -10.22 22.63 15.55
N GLY A 365 -9.05 22.45 16.18
CA GLY A 365 -8.15 23.50 16.70
C GLY A 365 -7.01 23.91 15.75
N ASN A 366 -6.23 24.92 16.14
CA ASN A 366 -5.12 25.48 15.32
C ASN A 366 -3.81 24.68 15.41
N ASN A 367 -3.84 23.57 16.13
CA ASN A 367 -2.72 22.67 16.35
C ASN A 367 -2.67 21.68 15.18
N GLY A 368 -1.64 21.73 14.33
CA GLY A 368 -1.51 20.83 13.16
C GLY A 368 -2.48 21.12 12.00
N SER A 369 -3.26 22.20 12.07
CA SER A 369 -4.31 22.47 11.09
C SER A 369 -3.75 22.56 9.67
N GLY A 370 -4.25 21.74 8.76
CA GLY A 370 -3.82 21.86 7.38
C GLY A 370 -3.70 20.58 6.58
N GLN A 371 -3.59 19.40 7.16
CA GLN A 371 -2.74 18.38 6.52
C GLN A 371 -3.40 17.60 5.37
N GLY A 372 -4.73 17.61 5.25
CA GLY A 372 -5.44 16.81 4.25
C GLY A 372 -5.43 15.32 4.57
N ASP A 373 -6.15 14.52 3.79
CA ASP A 373 -6.20 13.05 3.97
C ASP A 373 -4.93 12.38 3.40
N PHE A 374 -4.46 12.93 2.28
CA PHE A 374 -3.16 12.64 1.69
C PHE A 374 -2.26 13.85 1.90
N TYR A 375 -1.31 13.73 2.82
CA TYR A 375 -0.39 14.79 3.16
C TYR A 375 1.02 14.53 2.63
N VAL A 376 1.62 15.50 1.96
CA VAL A 376 3.01 15.42 1.53
C VAL A 376 3.71 16.72 1.88
N LEU A 377 4.77 16.64 2.68
CA LEU A 377 5.52 17.80 3.13
C LEU A 377 7.02 17.54 3.08
N THR A 378 7.78 18.57 2.77
CA THR A 378 9.23 18.58 3.00
C THR A 378 9.65 19.79 3.80
N TRP A 379 10.68 19.66 4.62
CA TRP A 379 11.28 20.77 5.37
C TRP A 379 12.79 20.60 5.51
N ALA A 380 13.44 21.61 6.09
CA ALA A 380 14.89 21.65 6.36
C ALA A 380 15.83 21.44 5.15
N GLY A 381 15.33 21.38 3.90
CA GLY A 381 16.12 21.04 2.71
C GLY A 381 15.90 19.59 2.21
N GLY A 382 14.99 18.85 2.84
CA GLY A 382 14.56 17.53 2.41
C GLY A 382 13.88 17.49 1.06
N SER A 383 13.78 16.29 0.51
CA SER A 383 13.18 16.06 -0.80
C SER A 383 12.62 14.65 -0.94
N ILE A 384 11.74 14.48 -1.92
CA ILE A 384 11.08 13.21 -2.25
C ILE A 384 11.35 12.85 -3.72
N ASP A 385 11.74 11.60 -3.98
CA ASP A 385 11.84 11.02 -5.32
C ASP A 385 10.96 9.76 -5.41
N GLY A 386 10.29 9.50 -6.53
CA GLY A 386 9.48 8.28 -6.68
C GLY A 386 8.16 8.22 -5.88
N LEU A 387 7.48 9.33 -5.60
CA LEU A 387 6.18 9.32 -4.92
C LEU A 387 5.07 8.75 -5.81
N GLN A 388 4.43 7.65 -5.42
CA GLN A 388 3.37 7.03 -6.19
C GLN A 388 2.13 6.78 -5.32
N ILE A 389 1.06 7.54 -5.56
CA ILE A 389 -0.20 7.41 -4.84
C ILE A 389 -1.27 6.98 -5.83
N TYR A 390 -1.82 5.76 -5.68
CA TYR A 390 -2.82 5.28 -6.64
C TYR A 390 -3.84 4.30 -6.09
N ASN A 391 -5.01 4.24 -6.73
CA ASN A 391 -6.08 3.32 -6.36
C ASN A 391 -6.49 3.43 -4.88
N ASN A 392 -6.47 4.62 -4.28
CA ASN A 392 -7.00 4.83 -2.93
C ASN A 392 -8.43 5.39 -3.01
N THR A 393 -9.26 5.09 -2.01
CA THR A 393 -10.60 5.70 -1.86
C THR A 393 -10.61 6.55 -0.59
N SER A 394 -10.92 7.84 -0.72
CA SER A 394 -11.05 8.77 0.40
C SER A 394 -12.49 9.28 0.52
N TYR A 395 -13.08 9.11 1.70
CA TYR A 395 -14.23 9.89 2.15
C TYR A 395 -13.72 11.05 3.01
N TRP A 396 -13.49 12.18 2.35
CA TRP A 396 -12.96 13.38 2.99
C TRP A 396 -14.09 14.18 3.64
N ASN A 397 -14.19 14.05 4.96
CA ASN A 397 -15.16 14.77 5.79
C ASN A 397 -14.47 15.43 7.00
N PRO A 398 -13.58 16.40 6.76
CA PRO A 398 -12.82 17.04 7.83
C PRO A 398 -13.70 17.93 8.71
N ALA A 399 -13.25 18.19 9.94
CA ALA A 399 -13.88 19.17 10.82
C ALA A 399 -13.74 20.61 10.31
N ARG A 400 -12.76 20.87 9.43
CA ARG A 400 -12.44 22.18 8.86
C ARG A 400 -12.47 22.13 7.33
N ASN A 401 -12.83 23.25 6.69
CA ASN A 401 -12.76 23.36 5.23
C ASN A 401 -11.30 23.38 4.74
N ASP A 402 -10.78 22.21 4.38
CA ASP A 402 -9.41 21.98 3.95
C ASP A 402 -9.32 20.98 2.79
N TYR A 403 -8.17 20.92 2.13
CA TYR A 403 -7.95 20.09 0.93
C TYR A 403 -7.79 18.61 1.29
N ALA A 404 -8.47 17.72 0.56
CA ALA A 404 -8.30 16.27 0.71
C ALA A 404 -6.87 15.81 0.35
N VAL A 405 -6.29 16.41 -0.69
CA VAL A 405 -4.90 16.16 -1.12
C VAL A 405 -4.09 17.42 -0.92
N LYS A 406 -3.05 17.37 -0.11
CA LYS A 406 -2.18 18.51 0.14
C LYS A 406 -0.72 18.18 0.02
N MET A 407 -0.09 18.79 -0.97
CA MET A 407 1.36 18.69 -1.25
C MET A 407 1.99 20.08 -1.32
N VAL A 408 1.50 21.01 -0.50
CA VAL A 408 2.01 22.38 -0.44
C VAL A 408 3.31 22.40 0.37
N GLY A 409 4.38 22.90 -0.24
CA GLY A 409 5.72 22.92 0.38
C GLY A 409 6.54 21.65 0.17
N ALA A 410 6.05 20.67 -0.60
CA ALA A 410 6.81 19.48 -0.96
C ALA A 410 7.82 19.76 -2.08
N ASN A 411 9.07 19.38 -1.84
CA ASN A 411 10.16 19.44 -2.81
C ASN A 411 10.38 18.06 -3.44
N PHE A 412 10.17 17.98 -4.75
CA PHE A 412 10.35 16.76 -5.52
C PHE A 412 11.61 16.82 -6.36
N VAL A 413 12.42 15.77 -6.32
CA VAL A 413 13.72 15.67 -7.04
C VAL A 413 13.82 14.36 -7.80
N GLY A 414 14.87 14.20 -8.62
CA GLY A 414 15.18 12.94 -9.29
C GLY A 414 14.22 12.56 -10.42
N SER A 415 14.43 11.38 -11.00
CA SER A 415 13.75 10.92 -12.21
C SER A 415 12.73 9.80 -11.98
N ASN A 416 12.57 9.31 -10.74
CA ASN A 416 11.59 8.26 -10.49
C ASN A 416 10.17 8.82 -10.64
N PRO A 417 9.18 7.98 -11.04
CA PRO A 417 7.82 8.43 -11.28
C PRO A 417 7.21 9.14 -10.07
N LYS A 418 6.55 10.28 -10.32
CA LYS A 418 5.78 11.03 -9.33
C LYS A 418 4.34 11.08 -9.80
N ILE A 419 3.48 10.25 -9.23
CA ILE A 419 2.12 10.06 -9.75
C ILE A 419 1.07 10.13 -8.65
N PHE A 420 -0.08 10.69 -9.00
CA PHE A 420 -1.33 10.60 -8.27
C PHE A 420 -2.40 10.13 -9.27
N LYS A 421 -2.70 8.83 -9.29
CA LYS A 421 -3.56 8.22 -10.35
C LYS A 421 -4.57 7.22 -9.83
N ASN A 422 -5.69 7.04 -10.53
CA ASN A 422 -6.72 6.07 -10.14
C ASN A 422 -7.27 6.28 -8.71
N ASN A 423 -7.09 7.44 -8.08
CA ASN A 423 -7.64 7.70 -6.74
C ASN A 423 -9.07 8.21 -6.85
N LEU A 424 -9.91 7.81 -5.90
CA LEU A 424 -11.30 8.26 -5.75
C LEU A 424 -11.40 9.16 -4.52
N ILE A 425 -11.74 10.44 -4.71
CA ILE A 425 -11.96 11.40 -3.62
C ILE A 425 -13.44 11.77 -3.57
N TYR A 426 -14.13 11.35 -2.52
CA TYR A 426 -15.50 11.73 -2.19
C TYR A 426 -15.47 12.73 -1.03
N SER A 427 -15.78 14.00 -1.30
CA SER A 427 -15.60 15.09 -0.32
C SER A 427 -16.93 15.71 0.13
N THR A 428 -17.01 16.07 1.41
CA THR A 428 -18.09 16.89 1.98
C THR A 428 -17.76 18.38 2.03
N VAL A 429 -16.52 18.75 1.70
CA VAL A 429 -16.04 20.14 1.62
C VAL A 429 -15.53 20.46 0.20
N PRO A 430 -15.58 21.72 -0.26
CA PRO A 430 -15.27 22.05 -1.66
C PRO A 430 -13.79 21.91 -2.00
N LYS A 431 -12.87 21.94 -1.03
CA LYS A 431 -11.42 21.90 -1.27
C LYS A 431 -10.93 20.47 -1.55
N ILE A 432 -10.46 20.22 -2.78
CA ILE A 432 -10.07 18.88 -3.23
C ILE A 432 -8.55 18.71 -3.25
N VAL A 433 -7.83 19.51 -4.05
CA VAL A 433 -6.38 19.38 -4.24
C VAL A 433 -5.69 20.72 -3.98
N ALA A 434 -4.56 20.70 -3.27
CA ALA A 434 -3.62 21.82 -3.19
C ALA A 434 -2.17 21.35 -3.37
N VAL A 435 -1.51 21.81 -4.45
CA VAL A 435 -0.12 21.45 -4.77
C VAL A 435 0.72 22.66 -5.19
N SER A 436 1.99 22.71 -4.79
CA SER A 436 2.87 23.88 -5.04
C SER A 436 3.56 23.90 -6.41
N ASN A 437 3.56 22.78 -7.15
CA ASN A 437 4.20 22.62 -8.45
C ASN A 437 3.46 21.57 -9.30
N ASN A 438 3.79 21.48 -10.59
CA ASN A 438 3.22 20.49 -11.51
C ASN A 438 4.09 19.23 -11.63
N THR A 439 5.00 18.97 -10.67
CA THR A 439 5.98 17.88 -10.78
C THR A 439 5.35 16.50 -10.60
N VAL A 440 4.31 16.40 -9.77
CA VAL A 440 3.51 15.17 -9.64
C VAL A 440 2.49 15.14 -10.78
N SER A 441 2.42 14.02 -11.50
CA SER A 441 1.44 13.79 -12.55
C SER A 441 0.12 13.31 -11.95
N PHE A 442 -0.90 14.16 -12.04
CA PHE A 442 -2.27 13.82 -11.67
C PHE A 442 -3.03 13.38 -12.92
N ASP A 443 -3.59 12.17 -12.93
CA ASP A 443 -4.41 11.71 -14.06
C ASP A 443 -5.27 10.47 -13.70
N HIS A 444 -6.34 10.21 -14.45
CA HIS A 444 -7.25 9.07 -14.21
C HIS A 444 -7.80 9.01 -12.76
N ASN A 445 -7.96 10.14 -12.09
CA ASN A 445 -8.58 10.23 -10.77
C ASN A 445 -10.09 10.47 -10.92
N LEU A 446 -10.86 10.18 -9.86
CA LEU A 446 -12.27 10.55 -9.77
C LEU A 446 -12.46 11.46 -8.56
N TYR A 447 -12.96 12.66 -8.80
CA TYR A 447 -13.28 13.62 -7.75
C TYR A 447 -14.79 13.86 -7.69
N TRP A 448 -15.32 13.92 -6.48
CA TRP A 448 -16.71 14.27 -6.24
C TRP A 448 -16.85 15.12 -4.98
N TYR A 449 -17.58 16.23 -5.07
CA TYR A 449 -17.96 17.06 -3.95
C TYR A 449 -19.47 17.05 -3.82
N THR A 450 -19.97 16.77 -2.62
CA THR A 450 -21.41 16.60 -2.36
C THR A 450 -22.20 17.90 -2.28
N GLY A 451 -21.53 19.05 -2.19
CA GLY A 451 -22.19 20.35 -2.13
C GLY A 451 -22.66 20.86 -3.49
N SER A 452 -23.47 21.92 -3.45
CA SER A 452 -24.05 22.54 -4.64
C SER A 452 -23.16 23.55 -5.36
N ASN A 453 -22.08 23.98 -4.70
CA ASN A 453 -21.13 24.95 -5.26
C ASN A 453 -20.02 24.22 -6.00
N ASP A 454 -19.27 24.96 -6.82
CA ASP A 454 -18.12 24.40 -7.51
C ASP A 454 -17.01 23.99 -6.52
N PRO A 455 -16.28 22.90 -6.81
CA PRO A 455 -15.11 22.49 -6.06
C PRO A 455 -13.94 23.46 -6.27
N GLU A 456 -13.05 23.52 -5.28
CA GLU A 456 -11.82 24.30 -5.31
C GLU A 456 -10.61 23.38 -5.51
N PHE A 457 -9.78 23.75 -6.47
CA PHE A 457 -8.47 23.16 -6.72
C PHE A 457 -7.42 24.25 -6.69
N ASN A 458 -6.28 24.01 -6.04
CA ASN A 458 -5.15 24.92 -5.97
C ASN A 458 -3.91 24.29 -6.58
N ILE A 459 -3.33 24.98 -7.55
CA ILE A 459 -2.04 24.59 -8.14
C ILE A 459 -1.18 25.83 -8.30
N ASN A 460 0.09 25.74 -7.89
CA ASN A 460 1.05 26.85 -7.93
C ASN A 460 0.53 28.11 -7.22
N ASN A 461 -0.08 27.94 -6.04
CA ASN A 461 -0.70 29.01 -5.25
C ASN A 461 -1.86 29.74 -5.96
N THR A 462 -2.41 29.19 -7.04
CA THR A 462 -3.56 29.74 -7.75
C THR A 462 -4.76 28.83 -7.53
N SER A 463 -5.85 29.38 -6.98
CA SER A 463 -7.10 28.66 -6.78
C SER A 463 -8.00 28.77 -8.01
N TYR A 464 -8.63 27.65 -8.35
CA TYR A 464 -9.57 27.48 -9.45
C TYR A 464 -10.89 26.96 -8.86
N ASN A 465 -11.98 27.67 -9.15
CA ASN A 465 -13.31 27.36 -8.61
C ASN A 465 -14.13 26.49 -9.58
N SER A 466 -13.49 25.54 -10.26
CA SER A 466 -14.15 24.44 -10.98
C SER A 466 -13.09 23.43 -11.43
N PHE A 467 -13.48 22.16 -11.58
CA PHE A 467 -12.59 21.15 -12.15
C PHE A 467 -12.19 21.47 -13.60
N ALA A 468 -13.10 22.03 -14.40
CA ALA A 468 -12.84 22.39 -15.79
C ALA A 468 -11.75 23.46 -15.92
N SER A 469 -11.86 24.56 -15.15
CA SER A 469 -10.85 25.62 -15.15
C SER A 469 -9.49 25.16 -14.61
N TYR A 470 -9.49 24.30 -13.59
CA TYR A 470 -8.27 23.69 -13.06
C TYR A 470 -7.58 22.84 -14.13
N ARG A 471 -8.31 21.94 -14.78
CA ARG A 471 -7.78 21.04 -15.81
C ARG A 471 -7.21 21.82 -16.99
N GLU A 472 -7.94 22.83 -17.46
CA GLU A 472 -7.49 23.68 -18.56
C GLU A 472 -6.20 24.44 -18.22
N ALA A 473 -6.14 25.05 -17.03
CA ALA A 473 -4.99 25.87 -16.65
C ALA A 473 -3.76 25.05 -16.23
N SER A 474 -3.96 23.90 -15.60
CA SER A 474 -2.87 23.04 -15.10
C SER A 474 -2.30 22.12 -16.17
N GLY A 475 -3.11 21.70 -17.14
CA GLY A 475 -2.79 20.61 -18.06
C GLY A 475 -2.72 19.23 -17.39
N GLN A 476 -3.13 19.11 -16.13
CA GLN A 476 -3.20 17.87 -15.36
C GLN A 476 -4.61 17.27 -15.44
N ASP A 477 -4.78 16.03 -15.00
CA ASP A 477 -6.10 15.39 -14.84
C ASP A 477 -6.92 15.34 -16.15
N LEU A 478 -6.24 15.17 -17.30
CA LEU A 478 -6.85 15.18 -18.63
C LEU A 478 -7.85 14.03 -18.82
N ASN A 479 -7.59 12.87 -18.21
CA ASN A 479 -8.44 11.69 -18.23
C ASN A 479 -9.22 11.48 -16.93
N SER A 480 -9.11 12.42 -15.99
CA SER A 480 -9.81 12.35 -14.70
C SER A 480 -11.27 12.77 -14.82
N ILE A 481 -12.08 12.24 -13.91
CA ILE A 481 -13.53 12.34 -13.92
C ILE A 481 -13.97 13.21 -12.74
N TYR A 482 -14.90 14.13 -13.01
CA TYR A 482 -15.64 14.84 -11.96
C TYR A 482 -17.12 14.45 -12.05
N ALA A 483 -17.53 13.49 -11.23
CA ALA A 483 -18.90 12.94 -11.21
C ALA A 483 -19.12 12.12 -9.94
N ASP A 484 -20.38 11.90 -9.55
CA ASP A 484 -20.73 10.99 -8.46
C ASP A 484 -20.19 9.58 -8.75
N PRO A 485 -19.32 9.02 -7.89
CA PRO A 485 -18.76 7.69 -8.08
C PRO A 485 -19.77 6.56 -7.90
N LYS A 486 -21.00 6.83 -7.41
CA LYS A 486 -22.01 5.81 -7.12
C LYS A 486 -21.48 4.70 -6.21
N LEU A 487 -20.94 5.10 -5.07
CA LEU A 487 -20.55 4.17 -4.01
C LEU A 487 -21.79 3.75 -3.22
N ASN A 488 -21.85 2.50 -2.76
CA ASN A 488 -23.01 2.03 -2.00
C ASN A 488 -23.14 2.70 -0.61
N THR A 489 -22.04 2.88 0.12
CA THR A 489 -21.96 3.46 1.47
C THR A 489 -20.70 4.33 1.59
N PRO A 490 -20.63 5.49 0.90
CA PRO A 490 -19.42 6.32 0.86
C PRO A 490 -19.05 6.92 2.22
N SER A 491 -19.98 7.01 3.16
CA SER A 491 -19.75 7.64 4.47
C SER A 491 -19.44 6.63 5.58
N TYR A 492 -19.02 5.40 5.26
CA TYR A 492 -18.71 4.40 6.29
C TYR A 492 -17.41 4.75 6.99
N HIS A 493 -17.44 4.87 8.32
CA HIS A 493 -16.26 5.13 9.16
C HIS A 493 -16.35 4.37 10.50
N SER A 494 -17.05 3.23 10.54
CA SER A 494 -17.17 2.43 11.78
C SER A 494 -15.95 1.54 12.00
N ILE A 495 -15.76 1.13 13.26
CA ILE A 495 -14.73 0.16 13.66
C ILE A 495 -14.92 -1.14 12.88
N GLY A 496 -13.82 -1.69 12.39
CA GLY A 496 -13.73 -2.88 11.58
C GLY A 496 -13.58 -2.55 10.10
N LYS A 497 -12.61 -3.21 9.47
CA LYS A 497 -12.34 -3.17 8.01
C LYS A 497 -13.65 -3.23 7.20
N PRO A 498 -13.88 -2.28 6.26
CA PRO A 498 -14.95 -2.36 5.28
C PRO A 498 -14.95 -3.71 4.55
N THR A 499 -16.11 -4.35 4.48
CA THR A 499 -16.27 -5.65 3.79
C THR A 499 -17.12 -5.55 2.54
N THR A 500 -18.06 -4.61 2.53
CA THR A 500 -18.95 -4.33 1.39
C THR A 500 -19.10 -2.83 1.15
N GLN A 501 -18.72 -1.97 2.11
CA GLN A 501 -18.79 -0.53 1.93
C GLN A 501 -17.73 -0.04 0.96
N PHE A 502 -18.00 1.10 0.31
CA PHE A 502 -17.19 1.68 -0.76
C PHE A 502 -17.14 0.85 -2.05
N GLU A 503 -17.97 -0.18 -2.19
CA GLU A 503 -18.11 -0.88 -3.47
C GLU A 503 -18.77 0.04 -4.51
N LEU A 504 -18.25 -0.03 -5.74
CA LEU A 504 -18.81 0.65 -6.90
C LEU A 504 -20.16 0.02 -7.27
N GLN A 505 -21.19 0.84 -7.42
CA GLN A 505 -22.48 0.40 -7.92
C GLN A 505 -22.51 0.36 -9.45
N ASN A 506 -23.53 -0.32 -9.99
CA ASN A 506 -23.75 -0.38 -11.43
C ASN A 506 -23.75 1.03 -12.05
N GLN A 507 -23.13 1.15 -13.23
CA GLN A 507 -22.96 2.41 -13.96
C GLN A 507 -22.13 3.47 -13.21
N SER A 508 -21.32 3.07 -12.23
CA SER A 508 -20.31 3.96 -11.66
C SER A 508 -19.33 4.40 -12.75
N PRO A 509 -18.99 5.70 -12.82
CA PRO A 509 -18.00 6.19 -13.77
C PRO A 509 -16.56 5.78 -13.43
N ALA A 510 -16.33 5.15 -12.26
CA ALA A 510 -15.03 4.60 -11.89
C ALA A 510 -14.74 3.24 -12.56
N ILE A 511 -15.77 2.53 -13.02
CA ILE A 511 -15.65 1.19 -13.59
C ILE A 511 -14.90 1.26 -14.94
N ASN A 512 -13.81 0.50 -15.07
CA ASN A 512 -12.91 0.43 -16.21
C ASN A 512 -12.36 1.79 -16.65
N ALA A 513 -12.24 2.74 -15.73
CA ALA A 513 -11.79 4.11 -16.00
C ALA A 513 -10.35 4.39 -15.57
N GLY A 514 -9.72 3.46 -14.86
CA GLY A 514 -8.33 3.55 -14.42
C GLY A 514 -7.33 3.10 -15.48
N VAL A 515 -6.05 3.35 -15.20
CA VAL A 515 -4.92 2.94 -16.04
C VAL A 515 -4.00 1.97 -15.30
N ASP A 516 -3.31 1.09 -16.04
CA ASP A 516 -2.27 0.27 -15.45
C ASP A 516 -1.10 1.15 -14.96
N VAL A 517 -0.87 1.11 -13.65
CA VAL A 517 0.25 1.78 -12.97
C VAL A 517 1.30 0.78 -12.49
N ASN A 518 1.32 -0.43 -13.07
CA ASN A 518 2.03 -1.61 -12.56
C ASN A 518 1.66 -1.88 -11.08
N GLY A 519 0.38 -1.69 -10.76
CA GLY A 519 -0.19 -1.81 -9.42
C GLY A 519 -0.27 -3.27 -8.95
N GLY A 520 -0.30 -3.49 -7.64
CA GLY A 520 -0.33 -4.83 -7.03
C GLY A 520 -1.45 -5.71 -7.57
N ALA A 521 -1.31 -7.03 -7.45
CA ALA A 521 -2.22 -8.01 -8.03
C ALA A 521 -3.64 -8.02 -7.41
N ARG A 522 -3.87 -7.25 -6.34
CA ARG A 522 -5.10 -7.30 -5.53
C ARG A 522 -5.63 -5.92 -5.19
N ASP A 523 -6.94 -5.82 -4.99
CA ASP A 523 -7.63 -4.64 -4.45
C ASP A 523 -7.72 -4.69 -2.90
N PHE A 524 -8.38 -3.70 -2.27
CA PHE A 524 -8.57 -3.63 -0.82
C PHE A 524 -9.31 -4.84 -0.22
N LEU A 525 -10.26 -5.43 -0.96
CA LEU A 525 -11.03 -6.60 -0.52
C LEU A 525 -10.32 -7.93 -0.82
N GLY A 526 -9.19 -7.90 -1.53
CA GLY A 526 -8.42 -9.08 -1.92
C GLY A 526 -8.87 -9.71 -3.23
N ASN A 527 -9.72 -9.04 -4.01
CA ASN A 527 -10.03 -9.45 -5.37
C ASN A 527 -8.83 -9.19 -6.29
N ASN A 528 -8.80 -9.79 -7.48
CA ASN A 528 -7.76 -9.42 -8.47
C ASN A 528 -7.96 -7.95 -8.87
N SER A 529 -6.86 -7.20 -8.99
CA SER A 529 -6.90 -5.76 -9.33
C SER A 529 -7.29 -5.46 -10.78
N LEU A 530 -7.46 -6.46 -11.63
CA LEU A 530 -8.01 -6.31 -12.97
C LEU A 530 -9.14 -7.33 -13.16
N GLN A 531 -10.40 -6.89 -12.97
CA GLN A 531 -11.58 -7.74 -13.18
C GLN A 531 -12.33 -7.46 -14.48
N GLY A 532 -12.06 -6.32 -15.11
CA GLY A 532 -12.76 -5.85 -16.30
C GLY A 532 -11.86 -5.59 -17.51
N GLY A 533 -12.32 -4.67 -18.35
CA GLY A 533 -11.62 -4.23 -19.54
C GLY A 533 -10.47 -3.26 -19.28
N ALA A 534 -10.37 -2.70 -18.07
CA ALA A 534 -9.30 -1.87 -17.52
C ALA A 534 -9.39 -1.92 -15.97
N PHE A 535 -8.46 -1.26 -15.27
CA PHE A 535 -8.55 -1.09 -13.81
C PHE A 535 -9.72 -0.16 -13.46
N ASP A 536 -10.31 -0.35 -12.29
CA ASP A 536 -11.28 0.59 -11.73
C ASP A 536 -10.55 1.72 -10.98
N ILE A 537 -11.19 2.90 -10.89
CA ILE A 537 -10.70 4.01 -10.06
C ILE A 537 -11.14 3.78 -8.61
N GLY A 538 -10.21 3.91 -7.66
CA GLY A 538 -10.43 3.70 -6.23
C GLY A 538 -9.82 2.40 -5.72
N ALA A 539 -10.12 2.09 -4.45
CA ALA A 539 -9.51 0.99 -3.71
C ALA A 539 -10.16 -0.38 -3.92
N ILE A 540 -11.36 -0.44 -4.50
CA ILE A 540 -12.15 -1.66 -4.67
C ILE A 540 -12.50 -1.83 -6.15
N GLU A 541 -12.14 -2.99 -6.70
CA GLU A 541 -12.56 -3.39 -8.04
C GLU A 541 -14.03 -3.84 -8.01
N SER A 542 -14.78 -3.41 -9.01
CA SER A 542 -16.15 -3.85 -9.20
C SER A 542 -16.21 -5.31 -9.65
N SER A 543 -17.25 -6.01 -9.19
CA SER A 543 -17.63 -7.31 -9.74
C SER A 543 -18.37 -7.19 -11.09
N PHE A 544 -18.62 -5.96 -11.54
CA PHE A 544 -19.28 -5.67 -12.80
C PHE A 544 -18.28 -5.85 -13.94
N SER A 545 -18.15 -7.10 -14.39
CA SER A 545 -17.44 -7.36 -15.64
C SER A 545 -18.17 -6.71 -16.82
N ASP A 546 -17.39 -6.27 -17.80
CA ASP A 546 -17.82 -5.79 -19.11
C ASP A 546 -18.63 -6.87 -19.91
N SER A 547 -18.87 -8.06 -19.33
CA SER A 547 -19.55 -9.20 -19.96
C SER A 547 -21.08 -9.12 -19.97
N SER A 548 -21.69 -8.24 -19.15
CA SER A 548 -23.15 -8.07 -19.13
C SER A 548 -23.67 -7.04 -20.14
N ALA A 549 -22.79 -6.19 -20.66
CA ALA A 549 -23.16 -5.20 -21.67
C ALA A 549 -23.14 -5.84 -23.06
N THR A 550 -24.33 -5.96 -23.68
CA THR A 550 -24.47 -6.46 -25.05
C THR A 550 -23.63 -5.60 -26.00
N ASN A 551 -22.67 -6.21 -26.68
CA ASN A 551 -21.94 -5.54 -27.75
C ASN A 551 -22.92 -5.22 -28.89
N LEU A 552 -23.00 -3.95 -29.28
CA LEU A 552 -23.91 -3.48 -30.33
C LEU A 552 -23.27 -3.49 -31.73
N ILE A 553 -22.07 -4.07 -31.84
CA ILE A 553 -21.35 -4.26 -33.09
C ILE A 553 -21.52 -5.71 -33.56
N ASP A 554 -22.12 -5.88 -34.73
CA ASP A 554 -22.10 -7.14 -35.46
C ASP A 554 -20.75 -7.32 -36.17
N ASN A 555 -20.28 -8.57 -36.25
CA ASN A 555 -18.96 -8.93 -36.77
C ASN A 555 -17.81 -8.15 -36.11
N PRO A 556 -17.72 -8.15 -34.76
CA PRO A 556 -16.78 -7.29 -34.03
C PRO A 556 -15.31 -7.73 -34.17
N GLY A 557 -15.06 -9.03 -34.34
CA GLY A 557 -13.73 -9.60 -34.56
C GLY A 557 -13.44 -9.96 -36.02
N PHE A 558 -14.27 -9.51 -36.97
CA PHE A 558 -14.07 -9.76 -38.40
C PHE A 558 -14.02 -11.24 -38.83
N GLU A 559 -14.60 -12.12 -38.01
CA GLU A 559 -14.59 -13.58 -38.22
C GLU A 559 -15.64 -14.06 -39.23
N ALA A 560 -16.72 -13.30 -39.42
CA ALA A 560 -17.93 -13.81 -40.08
C ALA A 560 -17.71 -14.25 -41.53
N ASP A 561 -16.73 -13.66 -42.22
CA ASP A 561 -16.55 -13.79 -43.66
C ASP A 561 -15.20 -14.42 -44.06
N GLY A 562 -14.31 -14.68 -43.10
CA GLY A 562 -12.91 -15.00 -43.38
C GLY A 562 -12.21 -13.86 -44.14
N PRO A 563 -11.21 -14.15 -45.00
CA PRO A 563 -10.51 -13.12 -45.75
C PRO A 563 -11.36 -12.50 -46.86
N THR A 564 -11.68 -11.21 -46.75
CA THR A 564 -12.52 -10.48 -47.70
C THR A 564 -12.21 -8.97 -47.71
N PRO A 565 -12.28 -8.30 -48.88
CA PRO A 565 -12.26 -6.83 -48.93
C PRO A 565 -13.57 -6.18 -48.46
N ASN A 566 -14.63 -6.97 -48.25
CA ASN A 566 -15.97 -6.49 -47.89
C ASN A 566 -16.48 -7.25 -46.64
N PRO A 567 -15.96 -6.93 -45.44
CA PRO A 567 -16.45 -7.55 -44.21
C PRO A 567 -17.92 -7.23 -43.95
N SER A 568 -18.72 -8.24 -43.66
CA SER A 568 -20.13 -8.13 -43.38
C SER A 568 -20.37 -7.15 -42.23
N GLY A 569 -21.31 -6.24 -42.44
CA GLY A 569 -21.69 -5.23 -41.46
C GLY A 569 -20.77 -4.01 -41.39
N TRP A 570 -19.71 -3.94 -42.19
CA TRP A 570 -18.78 -2.82 -42.25
C TRP A 570 -18.77 -2.20 -43.65
N SER A 571 -18.56 -0.89 -43.71
CA SER A 571 -18.42 -0.12 -44.95
C SER A 571 -17.00 0.41 -45.07
N THR A 572 -16.48 0.45 -46.29
CA THR A 572 -15.15 0.95 -46.58
C THR A 572 -15.25 2.14 -47.54
N TRP A 573 -14.55 3.21 -47.20
CA TRP A 573 -14.22 4.29 -48.12
C TRP A 573 -12.71 4.34 -48.32
N SER A 574 -12.26 4.40 -49.57
CA SER A 574 -10.87 4.59 -49.95
C SER A 574 -10.74 5.78 -50.89
N GLY A 575 -9.60 6.48 -50.84
CA GLY A 575 -9.29 7.52 -51.82
C GLY A 575 -9.24 6.97 -53.25
N SER A 576 -9.39 7.84 -54.25
CA SER A 576 -9.45 7.46 -55.67
C SER A 576 -8.23 6.68 -56.19
N ASN A 577 -7.12 6.68 -55.46
CA ASN A 577 -5.86 6.01 -55.82
C ASN A 577 -5.50 4.82 -54.91
N THR A 578 -6.40 4.37 -54.02
CA THR A 578 -6.10 3.33 -53.01
C THR A 578 -7.13 2.20 -52.95
N PRO A 579 -7.59 1.67 -54.10
CA PRO A 579 -8.53 0.55 -54.08
C PRO A 579 -7.88 -0.66 -53.38
N ASN A 580 -8.62 -1.29 -52.46
CA ASN A 580 -8.19 -2.44 -51.65
C ASN A 580 -7.24 -2.14 -50.49
N ALA A 581 -7.18 -0.90 -50.00
CA ALA A 581 -6.41 -0.56 -48.80
C ALA A 581 -7.05 -1.05 -47.48
N SER A 582 -8.18 -1.76 -47.53
CA SER A 582 -8.85 -2.38 -46.39
C SER A 582 -9.41 -3.74 -46.76
N TYR A 583 -9.13 -4.74 -45.93
CA TYR A 583 -9.61 -6.12 -46.09
C TYR A 583 -9.40 -6.89 -44.78
N THR A 584 -10.01 -8.05 -44.63
CA THR A 584 -9.80 -8.96 -43.51
C THR A 584 -8.81 -10.05 -43.87
N GLU A 585 -7.98 -10.47 -42.91
CA GLU A 585 -7.02 -11.57 -43.05
C GLU A 585 -6.62 -12.14 -41.69
N GLY A 586 -5.85 -13.24 -41.68
CA GLY A 586 -5.22 -13.78 -40.46
C GLY A 586 -3.71 -13.58 -40.40
N PHE A 587 -3.11 -12.86 -41.35
CA PHE A 587 -1.66 -12.72 -41.47
C PHE A 587 -1.08 -11.78 -40.42
N GLY A 588 -0.07 -12.28 -39.69
CA GLY A 588 0.57 -11.56 -38.59
C GLY A 588 -0.13 -11.79 -37.24
N GLY A 589 -1.28 -12.46 -37.21
CA GLY A 589 -2.02 -12.82 -36.00
C GLY A 589 -3.11 -11.81 -35.64
N SER A 590 -4.29 -12.34 -35.32
CA SER A 590 -5.42 -11.61 -34.72
C SER A 590 -5.24 -11.48 -33.21
N HIS A 591 -6.01 -10.59 -32.58
CA HIS A 591 -6.09 -10.48 -31.13
C HIS A 591 -7.04 -11.56 -30.57
N GLY A 592 -8.21 -11.70 -31.18
CA GLY A 592 -9.19 -12.75 -30.93
C GLY A 592 -9.42 -13.59 -32.20
N GLY A 593 -9.98 -14.79 -32.07
CA GLY A 593 -10.37 -15.59 -33.25
C GLY A 593 -9.24 -15.93 -34.23
N SER A 594 -9.54 -15.90 -35.52
CA SER A 594 -8.63 -16.27 -36.63
C SER A 594 -8.36 -15.13 -37.63
N TYR A 595 -9.16 -14.06 -37.60
CA TYR A 595 -9.14 -12.97 -38.56
C TYR A 595 -9.11 -11.61 -37.86
N HIS A 596 -8.68 -10.59 -38.59
CA HIS A 596 -8.74 -9.19 -38.15
C HIS A 596 -8.93 -8.30 -39.36
N LEU A 597 -9.31 -7.04 -39.15
CA LEU A 597 -9.30 -6.01 -40.17
C LEU A 597 -7.87 -5.51 -40.38
N THR A 598 -7.46 -5.36 -41.64
CA THR A 598 -6.18 -4.78 -42.06
C THR A 598 -6.42 -3.53 -42.86
N HIS A 599 -5.77 -2.43 -42.49
CA HIS A 599 -5.53 -1.30 -43.38
C HIS A 599 -4.10 -1.38 -43.94
N TYR A 600 -3.98 -1.74 -45.20
CA TYR A 600 -2.72 -1.88 -45.93
C TYR A 600 -2.98 -1.86 -47.44
N ASN A 601 -2.16 -1.13 -48.21
CA ASN A 601 -2.33 -1.01 -49.67
C ASN A 601 -1.26 -1.72 -50.50
N GLY A 602 -0.41 -2.57 -49.90
CA GLY A 602 0.60 -3.32 -50.67
C GLY A 602 1.76 -2.49 -51.26
N GLN A 603 1.77 -1.16 -51.04
CA GLN A 603 2.65 -0.22 -51.73
C GLN A 603 3.34 0.73 -50.74
N ASN A 604 4.57 1.15 -51.06
CA ASN A 604 5.19 2.33 -50.47
C ASN A 604 4.64 3.57 -51.18
N GLY A 605 4.20 4.58 -50.43
CA GLY A 605 3.56 5.77 -50.99
C GLY A 605 2.37 6.25 -50.18
N SER A 606 1.66 7.25 -50.70
CA SER A 606 0.49 7.83 -50.04
C SER A 606 -0.75 6.97 -50.22
N TRP A 607 -1.47 6.72 -49.13
CA TRP A 607 -2.77 6.09 -49.19
C TRP A 607 -3.66 6.45 -48.00
N ASN A 608 -4.97 6.38 -48.19
CA ASN A 608 -5.94 6.55 -47.13
C ASN A 608 -7.12 5.58 -47.27
N VAL A 609 -7.68 5.22 -46.12
CA VAL A 609 -8.83 4.33 -46.01
C VAL A 609 -9.58 4.59 -44.72
N TYR A 610 -10.90 4.49 -44.79
CA TYR A 610 -11.82 4.61 -43.67
C TYR A 610 -12.74 3.40 -43.67
N THR A 611 -12.66 2.58 -42.63
CA THR A 611 -13.56 1.44 -42.42
C THR A 611 -14.46 1.75 -41.24
N TYR A 612 -15.78 1.72 -41.46
CA TYR A 612 -16.75 2.28 -40.54
C TYR A 612 -18.09 1.56 -40.58
N LYS A 613 -18.91 1.83 -39.56
CA LYS A 613 -20.29 1.38 -39.48
C LYS A 613 -21.13 2.48 -38.82
N THR A 614 -22.31 2.73 -39.38
CA THR A 614 -23.34 3.54 -38.74
C THR A 614 -24.35 2.63 -38.06
N ILE A 615 -24.54 2.85 -36.76
CA ILE A 615 -25.45 2.10 -35.92
C ILE A 615 -26.67 2.98 -35.66
N THR A 616 -27.85 2.42 -35.83
CA THR A 616 -29.13 3.12 -35.69
C THR A 616 -30.01 2.42 -34.66
N GLY A 617 -31.02 3.11 -34.14
CA GLY A 617 -31.89 2.57 -33.10
C GLY A 617 -31.24 2.51 -31.72
N LEU A 618 -30.14 3.25 -31.52
CA LEU A 618 -29.52 3.37 -30.21
C LEU A 618 -30.45 4.13 -29.27
N ALA A 619 -30.57 3.67 -28.03
CA ALA A 619 -31.26 4.42 -27.00
C ALA A 619 -30.43 5.67 -26.63
N ASN A 620 -31.07 6.78 -26.28
CA ASN A 620 -30.35 7.92 -25.75
C ASN A 620 -29.58 7.53 -24.46
N GLY A 621 -28.35 8.03 -24.32
CA GLY A 621 -27.47 7.67 -23.22
C GLY A 621 -25.99 7.80 -23.56
N TYR A 622 -25.14 7.39 -22.61
CA TYR A 622 -23.70 7.33 -22.79
C TYR A 622 -23.28 5.95 -23.25
N TYR A 623 -22.30 5.91 -24.14
CA TYR A 623 -21.72 4.70 -24.69
C TYR A 623 -20.19 4.74 -24.60
N THR A 624 -19.60 3.57 -24.60
CA THR A 624 -18.14 3.36 -24.66
C THR A 624 -17.81 2.50 -25.88
N LEU A 625 -16.86 2.98 -26.69
CA LEU A 625 -16.32 2.27 -27.84
C LEU A 625 -14.91 1.77 -27.52
N THR A 626 -14.66 0.48 -27.72
CA THR A 626 -13.33 -0.11 -27.58
C THR A 626 -12.94 -0.93 -28.79
N ALA A 627 -11.66 -1.06 -29.07
CA ALA A 627 -11.14 -2.02 -30.05
C ALA A 627 -9.69 -2.38 -29.72
N TRP A 628 -9.23 -3.53 -30.16
CA TRP A 628 -7.81 -3.87 -30.11
C TRP A 628 -7.16 -3.50 -31.43
N ALA A 629 -6.09 -2.72 -31.38
CA ALA A 629 -5.38 -2.34 -32.60
C ALA A 629 -3.87 -2.28 -32.40
N ARG A 630 -3.15 -2.43 -33.50
CA ARG A 630 -1.71 -2.17 -33.58
C ARG A 630 -1.36 -1.62 -34.95
N LYS A 631 -0.23 -0.92 -35.04
CA LYS A 631 0.31 -0.46 -36.32
C LYS A 631 1.83 -0.57 -36.37
N SER A 632 2.35 -0.70 -37.57
CA SER A 632 3.78 -0.67 -37.86
C SER A 632 4.05 0.13 -39.14
N GLY A 633 5.31 0.52 -39.33
CA GLY A 633 5.76 1.39 -40.42
C GLY A 633 5.65 2.89 -40.10
N ASN A 634 6.08 3.71 -41.05
CA ASN A 634 6.19 5.16 -40.90
C ASN A 634 5.28 5.92 -41.89
N GLY A 635 5.17 7.23 -41.71
CA GLY A 635 4.49 8.12 -42.67
C GLY A 635 2.98 8.30 -42.45
N PHE A 636 2.44 7.83 -41.31
CA PHE A 636 1.06 8.07 -40.91
C PHE A 636 0.85 9.53 -40.52
N SER A 637 -0.03 10.24 -41.23
CA SER A 637 -0.55 11.55 -40.80
C SER A 637 -1.83 11.41 -40.00
N VAL A 638 -2.59 10.32 -40.21
CA VAL A 638 -3.71 9.93 -39.36
C VAL A 638 -3.72 8.42 -39.15
N SER A 639 -3.95 7.99 -37.91
CA SER A 639 -4.21 6.58 -37.57
C SER A 639 -4.97 6.57 -36.25
N ARG A 640 -6.29 6.43 -36.32
CA ARG A 640 -7.18 6.57 -35.15
C ARG A 640 -8.44 5.74 -35.27
N MET A 641 -8.98 5.34 -34.13
CA MET A 641 -10.39 4.99 -33.94
C MET A 641 -11.20 6.28 -33.75
N GLU A 642 -12.42 6.33 -34.27
CA GLU A 642 -13.31 7.49 -34.13
C GLU A 642 -14.77 7.10 -33.90
N ALA A 643 -15.49 7.96 -33.19
CA ALA A 643 -16.94 7.95 -33.04
C ALA A 643 -17.49 9.34 -33.43
N LYS A 644 -18.57 9.39 -34.22
CA LYS A 644 -19.24 10.62 -34.69
C LYS A 644 -20.74 10.39 -34.93
N ASP A 645 -21.45 11.41 -35.39
CA ASP A 645 -22.88 11.35 -35.76
C ASP A 645 -23.83 10.88 -34.64
N PHE A 646 -23.43 11.05 -33.38
CA PHE A 646 -24.21 10.65 -32.20
C PHE A 646 -25.08 11.78 -31.60
N GLY A 647 -25.30 12.85 -32.37
CA GLY A 647 -26.11 13.99 -32.00
C GLY A 647 -25.33 15.29 -32.17
N SER A 648 -25.41 16.19 -31.19
CA SER A 648 -24.76 17.51 -31.24
C SER A 648 -23.28 17.53 -30.79
N GLY A 649 -22.65 16.37 -30.64
CA GLY A 649 -21.26 16.26 -30.19
C GLY A 649 -20.24 16.33 -31.33
N SER A 650 -19.02 16.79 -31.03
CA SER A 650 -17.88 16.68 -31.93
C SER A 650 -17.38 15.24 -32.06
N THR A 651 -16.75 14.89 -33.17
CA THR A 651 -16.07 13.59 -33.34
C THR A 651 -15.11 13.33 -32.18
N LEU A 652 -15.25 12.16 -31.55
CA LEU A 652 -14.32 11.68 -30.53
C LEU A 652 -13.34 10.71 -31.19
N THR A 653 -12.07 10.73 -30.76
CA THR A 653 -11.01 9.96 -31.40
C THR A 653 -10.04 9.35 -30.40
N ALA A 654 -9.51 8.18 -30.70
CA ALA A 654 -8.38 7.55 -30.00
C ALA A 654 -7.30 7.17 -31.01
N ASN A 655 -6.07 7.66 -30.82
CA ASN A 655 -4.96 7.37 -31.73
C ASN A 655 -4.49 5.92 -31.59
N ILE A 656 -4.18 5.28 -32.73
CA ILE A 656 -3.63 3.92 -32.73
C ILE A 656 -2.12 4.01 -32.44
N PRO A 657 -1.61 3.35 -31.38
CA PRO A 657 -0.19 3.43 -31.02
C PRO A 657 0.68 2.58 -31.96
N SER A 658 1.91 3.03 -32.21
CA SER A 658 2.93 2.25 -32.92
C SER A 658 3.47 1.16 -31.99
N SER A 659 3.04 -0.09 -32.17
CA SER A 659 3.37 -1.22 -31.31
C SER A 659 3.33 -2.53 -32.11
N SER A 660 4.20 -3.48 -31.76
CA SER A 660 4.13 -4.85 -32.30
C SER A 660 3.00 -5.67 -31.69
N ASN A 661 2.55 -5.32 -30.48
CA ASN A 661 1.47 -5.97 -29.76
C ASN A 661 0.17 -5.18 -29.93
N TYR A 662 -0.97 -5.87 -29.99
CA TYR A 662 -2.28 -5.23 -29.91
C TYR A 662 -2.39 -4.42 -28.62
N GLN A 663 -3.00 -3.25 -28.73
CA GLN A 663 -3.30 -2.35 -27.62
C GLN A 663 -4.78 -2.04 -27.65
N LYS A 664 -5.40 -2.01 -26.47
CA LYS A 664 -6.80 -1.65 -26.36
C LYS A 664 -6.96 -0.14 -26.49
N LEU A 665 -7.77 0.27 -27.44
CA LEU A 665 -8.24 1.64 -27.62
C LEU A 665 -9.57 1.80 -26.91
N THR A 666 -9.78 2.96 -26.30
CA THR A 666 -11.05 3.32 -25.63
C THR A 666 -11.46 4.74 -26.02
N ILE A 667 -12.72 4.90 -26.42
CA ILE A 667 -13.40 6.19 -26.53
C ILE A 667 -14.62 6.12 -25.61
N SER A 668 -14.54 6.84 -24.50
CA SER A 668 -15.64 6.99 -23.53
C SER A 668 -16.43 8.27 -23.81
N GLY A 669 -17.61 8.39 -23.19
CA GLY A 669 -18.37 9.64 -23.23
C GLY A 669 -19.16 9.89 -24.52
N ILE A 670 -19.41 8.85 -25.33
CA ILE A 670 -20.22 8.95 -26.54
C ILE A 670 -21.68 9.18 -26.13
N LYS A 671 -22.12 10.45 -26.14
CA LYS A 671 -23.46 10.84 -25.70
C LYS A 671 -24.45 10.78 -26.87
N VAL A 672 -25.09 9.63 -27.06
CA VAL A 672 -26.13 9.44 -28.08
C VAL A 672 -27.38 10.22 -27.69
N THR A 673 -27.81 11.12 -28.58
CA THR A 673 -29.01 11.96 -28.38
C THR A 673 -29.99 11.93 -29.56
N ASN A 674 -29.57 11.38 -30.71
CA ASN A 674 -30.34 11.27 -31.94
C ASN A 674 -30.61 9.81 -32.35
N GLY A 675 -30.27 8.85 -31.48
CA GLY A 675 -30.45 7.43 -31.71
C GLY A 675 -29.51 6.78 -32.75
N THR A 676 -28.43 7.47 -33.13
CA THR A 676 -27.42 6.96 -34.06
C THR A 676 -26.00 7.12 -33.51
N ALA A 677 -25.04 6.39 -34.07
CA ALA A 677 -23.61 6.67 -33.93
C ALA A 677 -22.85 6.03 -35.09
N THR A 678 -21.92 6.77 -35.70
CA THR A 678 -20.96 6.23 -36.66
C THR A 678 -19.64 5.96 -35.95
N ILE A 679 -19.17 4.72 -35.99
CA ILE A 679 -17.88 4.30 -35.43
C ILE A 679 -16.99 3.79 -36.55
N GLY A 680 -15.67 3.98 -36.43
CA GLY A 680 -14.76 3.48 -37.44
C GLY A 680 -13.29 3.79 -37.18
N PHE A 681 -12.47 3.44 -38.16
CA PHE A 681 -11.03 3.57 -38.12
C PHE A 681 -10.56 4.31 -39.36
N TYR A 682 -9.84 5.41 -39.18
CA TYR A 682 -9.28 6.19 -40.27
C TYR A 682 -7.76 6.11 -40.28
N THR A 683 -7.22 5.69 -41.42
CA THR A 683 -5.78 5.65 -41.67
C THR A 683 -5.44 6.50 -42.87
N GLN A 684 -4.47 7.37 -42.71
CA GLN A 684 -3.87 8.16 -43.77
C GLN A 684 -2.35 8.11 -43.64
N VAL A 685 -1.70 7.74 -44.73
CA VAL A 685 -0.26 7.71 -44.93
C VAL A 685 0.06 8.68 -46.05
N ASP A 686 0.96 9.64 -45.81
CA ASP A 686 1.31 10.67 -46.80
C ASP A 686 2.64 10.37 -47.50
N SER A 687 3.58 9.69 -46.83
CA SER A 687 4.90 9.38 -47.39
C SER A 687 5.53 8.12 -46.75
N GLY A 688 4.81 7.01 -46.77
CA GLY A 688 5.21 5.79 -46.06
C GLY A 688 6.39 5.06 -46.69
N SER A 689 7.38 4.70 -45.86
CA SER A 689 8.41 3.70 -46.15
C SER A 689 8.31 2.54 -45.15
N GLY A 690 8.60 1.32 -45.62
CA GLY A 690 8.58 0.12 -44.77
C GLY A 690 7.22 -0.55 -44.63
N TYR A 691 6.36 -0.46 -45.66
CA TYR A 691 5.07 -1.17 -45.73
C TYR A 691 4.15 -0.89 -44.52
N PRO A 692 3.71 0.36 -44.33
CA PRO A 692 2.90 0.72 -43.18
C PRO A 692 1.57 -0.03 -43.17
N PHE A 693 1.18 -0.57 -42.03
CA PHE A 693 -0.09 -1.26 -41.84
C PHE A 693 -0.73 -0.95 -40.49
N VAL A 694 -2.04 -1.12 -40.41
CA VAL A 694 -2.81 -1.11 -39.15
C VAL A 694 -3.65 -2.37 -39.09
N TYR A 695 -3.59 -3.09 -37.97
CA TYR A 695 -4.48 -4.20 -37.68
C TYR A 695 -5.46 -3.82 -36.57
N ILE A 696 -6.71 -4.21 -36.73
CA ILE A 696 -7.84 -3.87 -35.86
C ILE A 696 -8.69 -5.12 -35.63
N ASP A 697 -9.08 -5.35 -34.38
CA ASP A 697 -9.81 -6.53 -33.97
C ASP A 697 -10.69 -6.24 -32.73
N ASP A 698 -11.62 -7.14 -32.44
CA ASP A 698 -12.48 -7.14 -31.24
C ASP A 698 -13.13 -5.78 -30.93
N VAL A 699 -13.85 -5.21 -31.92
CA VAL A 699 -14.52 -3.91 -31.78
C VAL A 699 -15.80 -4.03 -30.96
N ARG A 700 -15.96 -3.17 -29.96
CA ARG A 700 -17.12 -3.18 -29.07
C ARG A 700 -17.71 -1.80 -28.88
N LEU A 701 -19.03 -1.67 -29.03
CA LEU A 701 -19.79 -0.50 -28.61
C LEU A 701 -20.81 -0.95 -27.58
N VAL A 702 -20.70 -0.42 -26.38
CA VAL A 702 -21.57 -0.79 -25.25
C VAL A 702 -22.26 0.45 -24.69
N LYS A 703 -23.51 0.30 -24.24
CA LYS A 703 -24.25 1.33 -23.51
C LYS A 703 -23.81 1.30 -22.03
N ASN A 704 -23.48 2.45 -21.47
CA ASN A 704 -23.06 2.64 -20.08
C ASN A 704 -24.25 2.65 -19.10
#